data_AF-F9FJ05-F1
#
_entry.id   AF-F9FJ05-F1
#
_cell.length_a   1.000
_cell.length_b   1.000
_cell.length_c   1.000
_cell.angle_alpha   90.00
_cell.angle_beta   90.00
_cell.angle_gamma   90.00
#
_symmetry.space_group_name_H-M   'P 1'
#
loop_
_entity.id
_entity.type
_entity.pdbx_description
1 polymer ?
#
loop_
_entity_poly.entity_id
_entity_poly.type
_entity_poly.pdbx_seq_one_letter_code
_entity_poly.pdbx_strand_id
1 'polypeptide(L)'
;MVAPIASGAKLRFHLECQYDIHPVVPASSLATAPIAPVKPGRGRPRKNWSSQAQDSSLRSHFQSEPRESPQSPETELNIAQAELLRQFIIFTGPNLGGSDDPNHPIVQFWSRDATLLAASYPYLLHLCLSLAAYHLAFLASNNSLKRSRYIALAKDHFSVGLMQTNEALSQIDASNCGSLSLSLARGTRLIRQLFEEKVLFSGLTEALGSGKAPPDDHRPTYICEGFARVDWTVSVGKLRDLIVSDALSRNDVFVRSLETLTNIYEATFGSEDGCIRCPLHYKMVLIWVYMMEDTFIDCLQTKDPVALLLLAYYAPLVQTVKRAWFLHGWADHILLWPTEAVRHGLIFADETMESLHEFDCTNQVSNPNRYHCSSQRCYEGLPSKTIRIMLPLGFAPELIDQAQVNSQNYQLKDEAGQNNMVSNLHQLETPGNLDKSTTDLRAKSHDIGRPSTRCFNRPSVTYMVAQTNTGAMRMSMSCNMNGLVASWSTFSKRFLRSGVQFGQAMRINSDWLQYPLKSGLLDFSGAALASPTEPPKCKLSPFDKAWPIDAEWAALNDSISGSLIKTRPAASSCYRTNPFDSSLNCNVVEANWTQSMFHANLPESISSALYANNSCLPPGAQGYNKTVGCHLGGYPSYVVNATSDEQIALAVKWASERNIRIVVKGTGHDLCGRSSGAHSLSIWTRHMQRVKFDPNWIVPGTNKTDTVLIAASGLTYGDAVGHALKHGHVIVSGNDATVGLGGHIQGGGHGPLSSTFGLAADNIYQVRVVTTQGHILTADATQNQDLLWAIRGGGAGQYGIVTEYVLKAYPAPSVIETGFAISPRGNTSAAYEATWNAFSELLRLLPDLMDAGLAGAAVVQGNHKAGISISQGFYAFNKSQTATENLAQMAIDRVHAFTGNDSSILSVVASNTTVYPTYKGFFEALNAGGSNQAGAYSMPSSRLLGRRETSEISQKRLISYLKRMLTNSDPEGSGMVVIGLQGGPGPANTPRSMQGALLPAWRSTYLHTMSYSLTLDTTLTPAETLAKGARDLNDSKEKLWQEWAPDTGAYMNEANPYNPSFKKDFYGVFYSRLLAVKEKYDPTQSLWVLSGVGSDAWDYSLDTGKLCRRI
;
A
#
# COMPACT_ATOMS: atom_id res chain seq x y z
N MET A 1 58.10 -13.90 -30.49
CA MET A 1 59.29 -14.31 -29.71
C MET A 1 59.07 -13.90 -28.24
N VAL A 2 60.02 -14.26 -27.37
CA VAL A 2 60.07 -14.13 -25.89
C VAL A 2 59.55 -12.79 -25.31
N ALA A 3 59.03 -12.83 -24.07
CA ALA A 3 58.69 -11.68 -23.20
C ALA A 3 59.93 -11.26 -22.33
N PRO A 4 59.87 -10.65 -21.10
CA PRO A 4 58.79 -10.01 -20.30
C PRO A 4 59.22 -8.69 -19.55
N ILE A 5 58.48 -8.30 -18.49
CA ILE A 5 58.87 -7.49 -17.28
C ILE A 5 58.59 -5.95 -17.20
N ALA A 6 57.40 -5.63 -16.66
CA ALA A 6 57.08 -4.87 -15.42
C ALA A 6 57.60 -3.44 -15.04
N SER A 7 56.69 -2.74 -14.33
CA SER A 7 56.86 -1.57 -13.41
C SER A 7 57.12 -0.16 -14.03
N GLY A 8 56.71 0.96 -13.40
CA GLY A 8 55.77 1.12 -12.27
C GLY A 8 55.93 2.44 -11.49
N ALA A 9 54.90 3.30 -11.46
CA ALA A 9 54.87 4.54 -10.67
C ALA A 9 53.46 4.86 -10.13
N LYS A 10 53.36 5.51 -8.95
CA LYS A 10 52.11 5.98 -8.32
C LYS A 10 52.26 7.44 -7.89
N LEU A 11 51.29 8.29 -8.24
CA LEU A 11 51.06 9.55 -7.51
C LEU A 11 50.13 9.31 -6.32
N ARG A 12 50.25 10.14 -5.28
CA ARG A 12 49.29 10.31 -4.19
C ARG A 12 48.81 11.77 -4.19
N PHE A 13 47.57 11.97 -3.76
CA PHE A 13 47.12 13.27 -3.24
C PHE A 13 46.94 13.15 -1.72
N HIS A 14 47.34 14.18 -0.99
CA HIS A 14 47.07 14.35 0.44
C HIS A 14 46.24 15.61 0.63
N LEU A 15 45.28 15.56 1.56
CA LEU A 15 44.59 16.71 2.14
C LEU A 15 44.69 16.57 3.65
N GLU A 16 45.34 17.52 4.31
CA GLU A 16 45.41 17.57 5.78
C GLU A 16 44.41 18.59 6.31
N CYS A 17 43.49 18.15 7.16
CA CYS A 17 42.65 19.04 7.96
C CYS A 17 43.34 19.28 9.30
N GLN A 18 44.05 20.40 9.43
CA GLN A 18 44.59 20.85 10.72
C GLN A 18 43.45 21.40 11.60
N TYR A 19 43.55 21.17 12.91
CA TYR A 19 42.54 21.55 13.89
C TYR A 19 43.18 22.44 14.97
N ASP A 20 42.98 23.76 14.88
CA ASP A 20 43.20 24.67 16.00
C ASP A 20 41.84 25.17 16.52
N ILE A 21 41.60 25.00 17.82
CA ILE A 21 40.39 25.48 18.50
C ILE A 21 40.80 26.68 19.36
N HIS A 22 40.72 27.88 18.79
CA HIS A 22 40.82 29.10 19.57
C HIS A 22 39.47 29.42 20.24
N PRO A 23 39.43 29.62 21.57
CA PRO A 23 38.22 30.03 22.25
C PRO A 23 37.93 31.51 21.95
N VAL A 24 36.77 31.79 21.34
CA VAL A 24 36.31 33.16 21.09
C VAL A 24 35.81 33.76 22.41
N VAL A 25 36.70 34.46 23.12
CA VAL A 25 36.38 35.25 24.30
C VAL A 25 35.76 36.60 23.86
N PRO A 26 34.61 37.02 24.41
CA PRO A 26 34.00 38.30 24.06
C PRO A 26 34.80 39.48 24.62
N ALA A 27 35.27 40.38 23.74
CA ALA A 27 35.95 41.61 24.12
C ALA A 27 34.95 42.77 24.30
N SER A 28 35.00 43.46 25.44
CA SER A 28 34.05 44.53 25.79
C SER A 28 34.75 45.86 26.14
N SER A 29 34.57 46.90 25.32
CA SER A 29 34.78 48.34 25.63
C SER A 29 34.49 49.17 24.36
N LEU A 30 34.03 50.44 24.41
CA LEU A 30 33.49 51.30 25.47
C LEU A 30 32.65 52.47 24.84
N ALA A 31 32.13 53.39 25.67
CA ALA A 31 31.66 54.76 25.32
C ALA A 31 30.24 55.00 24.73
N THR A 32 29.24 54.94 25.62
CA THR A 32 28.27 56.05 25.94
C THR A 32 27.62 56.93 24.84
N ALA A 33 26.28 56.80 24.71
CA ALA A 33 25.20 57.77 25.08
C ALA A 33 25.25 59.27 24.61
N PRO A 34 24.10 60.01 24.46
CA PRO A 34 22.81 59.83 25.14
C PRO A 34 21.51 60.03 24.30
N ILE A 35 20.36 60.06 24.99
CA ILE A 35 18.97 60.12 24.48
C ILE A 35 18.36 61.52 24.68
N ALA A 36 17.51 61.99 23.75
CA ALA A 36 16.60 63.16 23.92
C ALA A 36 15.35 63.04 23.00
N PRO A 37 14.25 63.81 23.20
CA PRO A 37 12.89 63.23 23.20
C PRO A 37 11.90 63.71 22.10
N VAL A 38 10.66 63.19 22.16
CA VAL A 38 9.56 63.42 21.19
C VAL A 38 8.40 64.25 21.79
N LYS A 39 7.76 65.10 20.96
CA LYS A 39 6.42 65.78 21.03
C LYS A 39 6.50 67.33 20.98
N PRO A 40 5.40 68.05 20.64
CA PRO A 40 4.35 67.76 19.64
C PRO A 40 3.97 69.00 18.78
N GLY A 41 3.22 68.81 17.67
CA GLY A 41 2.67 69.92 16.87
C GLY A 41 1.28 69.61 16.28
N ARG A 42 0.34 70.57 16.32
CA ARG A 42 -1.03 70.45 15.77
C ARG A 42 -1.20 71.31 14.51
N GLY A 43 -1.90 70.80 13.49
CA GLY A 43 -2.21 71.55 12.26
C GLY A 43 -3.51 71.13 11.56
N ARG A 44 -4.56 71.94 11.70
CA ARG A 44 -5.81 71.99 10.90
C ARG A 44 -6.22 73.49 10.89
N PRO A 45 -6.96 74.05 9.89
CA PRO A 45 -8.24 73.48 9.44
C PRO A 45 -8.69 73.69 7.95
N ARG A 46 -9.57 72.78 7.50
CA ARG A 46 -10.75 72.96 6.59
C ARG A 46 -10.63 73.76 5.26
N LYS A 47 -11.06 73.11 4.15
CA LYS A 47 -12.19 73.47 3.22
C LYS A 47 -11.98 72.82 1.82
N ASN A 48 -12.98 72.55 0.97
CA ASN A 48 -14.40 72.14 1.13
C ASN A 48 -15.01 71.79 -0.26
N TRP A 49 -15.90 70.79 -0.40
CA TRP A 49 -16.67 70.45 -1.63
C TRP A 49 -15.81 70.01 -2.87
N SER A 50 -16.31 69.37 -3.94
CA SER A 50 -17.59 68.68 -4.25
C SER A 50 -17.39 67.60 -5.35
N SER A 51 -18.46 66.84 -5.65
CA SER A 51 -18.56 65.67 -6.54
C SER A 51 -18.55 65.91 -8.06
N GLN A 52 -18.53 64.79 -8.82
CA GLN A 52 -18.83 64.61 -10.26
C GLN A 52 -17.73 65.02 -11.28
N ALA A 53 -17.62 64.39 -12.46
CA ALA A 53 -17.98 63.03 -12.90
C ALA A 53 -17.29 62.73 -14.26
N GLN A 54 -17.06 61.44 -14.55
CA GLN A 54 -16.81 60.82 -15.88
C GLN A 54 -16.06 61.62 -16.99
N ASP A 55 -14.93 61.08 -17.43
CA ASP A 55 -14.59 61.04 -18.86
C ASP A 55 -13.91 59.70 -19.20
N SER A 56 -13.75 59.39 -20.49
CA SER A 56 -13.52 58.04 -21.01
C SER A 56 -12.43 57.96 -22.08
N SER A 57 -11.57 56.95 -21.94
CA SER A 57 -10.71 56.35 -22.98
C SER A 57 -9.82 57.26 -23.85
N LEU A 58 -8.49 57.04 -23.78
CA LEU A 58 -7.74 56.35 -24.84
C LEU A 58 -6.31 55.99 -24.39
N ARG A 59 -5.54 55.32 -25.26
CA ARG A 59 -4.31 54.59 -24.90
C ARG A 59 -3.00 55.40 -25.05
N SER A 60 -1.99 54.87 -24.33
CA SER A 60 -0.56 54.74 -24.62
C SER A 60 0.43 55.86 -24.25
N HIS A 61 1.32 55.59 -23.28
CA HIS A 61 2.64 54.99 -23.56
C HIS A 61 3.34 54.41 -22.31
N PHE A 62 4.43 53.68 -22.53
CA PHE A 62 5.28 53.01 -21.53
C PHE A 62 5.93 53.97 -20.52
N GLN A 63 6.08 53.52 -19.27
CA GLN A 63 7.40 53.37 -18.63
C GLN A 63 7.36 52.36 -17.47
N SER A 64 8.53 51.93 -16.99
CA SER A 64 8.74 50.73 -16.17
C SER A 64 8.94 51.01 -14.68
N GLU A 65 8.38 50.16 -13.81
CA GLU A 65 8.72 50.12 -12.38
C GLU A 65 10.09 49.43 -12.14
N PRO A 66 10.84 49.82 -11.08
CA PRO A 66 12.13 49.22 -10.76
C PRO A 66 11.99 47.93 -9.92
N ARG A 67 12.94 47.00 -10.09
CA ARG A 67 13.10 45.83 -9.22
C ARG A 67 13.68 46.23 -7.86
N GLU A 68 13.10 45.72 -6.78
CA GLU A 68 13.84 45.54 -5.52
C GLU A 68 14.62 44.20 -5.54
N SER A 69 15.68 44.15 -4.74
CA SER A 69 16.63 43.03 -4.66
C SER A 69 16.33 42.06 -3.50
N PRO A 70 16.63 40.75 -3.63
CA PRO A 70 16.36 39.78 -2.56
C PRO A 70 17.23 40.01 -1.32
N GLN A 71 16.65 39.76 -0.15
CA GLN A 71 17.35 39.76 1.15
C GLN A 71 17.85 38.35 1.54
N SER A 72 18.72 38.28 2.53
CA SER A 72 19.46 37.09 2.98
C SER A 72 18.59 36.05 3.72
N PRO A 73 19.01 34.77 3.78
CA PRO A 73 18.26 33.71 4.47
C PRO A 73 18.22 33.90 6.00
N GLU A 74 17.10 33.51 6.61
CA GLU A 74 16.86 33.59 8.05
C GLU A 74 17.61 32.48 8.82
N THR A 75 18.19 32.83 9.98
CA THR A 75 18.92 31.91 10.86
C THR A 75 18.38 31.89 12.30
N GLU A 76 17.13 32.28 12.52
CA GLU A 76 16.50 32.28 13.86
C GLU A 76 15.60 31.05 14.09
N LEU A 77 15.72 30.46 15.28
CA LEU A 77 14.94 29.32 15.75
C LEU A 77 13.54 29.77 16.20
N ASN A 78 12.48 29.28 15.56
CA ASN A 78 11.12 29.57 15.98
C ASN A 78 10.68 28.75 17.22
N ILE A 79 9.63 29.20 17.91
CA ILE A 79 9.17 28.62 19.18
C ILE A 79 8.88 27.10 19.09
N ALA A 80 8.26 26.64 18.00
CA ALA A 80 7.95 25.22 17.82
C ALA A 80 9.21 24.36 17.60
N GLN A 81 10.22 24.91 16.92
CA GLN A 81 11.53 24.27 16.79
C GLN A 81 12.26 24.25 18.15
N ALA A 82 12.17 25.29 18.96
CA ALA A 82 12.76 25.33 20.30
C ALA A 82 12.13 24.29 21.26
N GLU A 83 10.80 24.09 21.20
CA GLU A 83 10.11 23.01 21.93
C GLU A 83 10.61 21.62 21.52
N LEU A 84 10.74 21.37 20.22
CA LEU A 84 11.26 20.10 19.68
C LEU A 84 12.75 19.91 20.01
N LEU A 85 13.57 20.96 20.01
CA LEU A 85 14.99 20.88 20.39
C LEU A 85 15.14 20.54 21.88
N ARG A 86 14.30 21.14 22.74
CA ARG A 86 14.22 20.79 24.17
C ARG A 86 13.80 19.32 24.37
N GLN A 87 12.84 18.83 23.58
CA GLN A 87 12.44 17.42 23.59
C GLN A 87 13.58 16.49 23.11
N PHE A 88 14.40 16.94 22.16
CA PHE A 88 15.58 16.18 21.73
C PHE A 88 16.55 16.00 22.90
N ILE A 89 17.00 17.12 23.48
CA ILE A 89 18.01 17.17 24.57
C ILE A 89 17.58 16.32 25.78
N ILE A 90 16.36 16.54 26.29
CA ILE A 90 15.95 16.06 27.62
C ILE A 90 15.45 14.61 27.58
N PHE A 91 14.77 14.19 26.52
CA PHE A 91 14.06 12.91 26.50
C PHE A 91 14.49 11.98 25.36
N THR A 92 14.78 12.52 24.18
CA THR A 92 15.06 11.70 22.99
C THR A 92 16.52 11.24 22.97
N GLY A 93 17.46 12.13 23.27
CA GLY A 93 18.87 11.80 23.38
C GLY A 93 19.19 10.71 24.40
N PRO A 94 18.64 10.74 25.64
CA PRO A 94 18.87 9.68 26.61
C PRO A 94 18.25 8.34 26.20
N ASN A 95 17.04 8.35 25.60
CA ASN A 95 16.42 7.14 25.05
C ASN A 95 17.24 6.53 23.90
N LEU A 96 17.86 7.36 23.04
CA LEU A 96 18.81 6.89 22.02
C LEU A 96 20.14 6.39 22.60
N GLY A 97 20.50 6.85 23.80
CA GLY A 97 21.67 6.38 24.54
C GLY A 97 21.46 5.06 25.31
N GLY A 98 20.22 4.68 25.60
CA GLY A 98 19.86 3.38 26.19
C GLY A 98 20.34 3.15 27.63
N SER A 99 20.83 4.18 28.32
CA SER A 99 21.29 4.15 29.71
C SER A 99 20.54 5.18 30.55
N ASP A 100 20.24 4.81 31.79
CA ASP A 100 19.52 5.66 32.74
C ASP A 100 20.47 6.62 33.51
N ASP A 101 21.79 6.48 33.35
CA ASP A 101 22.79 7.43 33.86
C ASP A 101 23.02 8.61 32.89
N PRO A 102 22.73 9.87 33.29
CA PRO A 102 22.96 11.05 32.45
C PRO A 102 24.44 11.38 32.21
N ASN A 103 25.37 10.78 32.96
CA ASN A 103 26.80 10.93 32.76
C ASN A 103 27.37 9.93 31.74
N HIS A 104 26.59 8.92 31.35
CA HIS A 104 27.07 7.85 30.48
C HIS A 104 27.49 8.40 29.10
N PRO A 105 28.68 8.05 28.58
CA PRO A 105 29.26 8.61 27.35
C PRO A 105 28.31 8.80 26.17
N ILE A 106 27.50 7.78 25.84
CA ILE A 106 26.60 7.84 24.68
C ILE A 106 25.35 8.71 24.94
N VAL A 107 24.93 8.88 26.20
CA VAL A 107 23.85 9.79 26.59
C VAL A 107 24.33 11.24 26.48
N GLN A 108 25.55 11.54 26.96
CA GLN A 108 26.15 12.87 26.76
C GLN A 108 26.36 13.19 25.27
N PHE A 109 26.76 12.21 24.45
CA PHE A 109 26.87 12.40 23.00
C PHE A 109 25.54 12.83 22.38
N TRP A 110 24.46 12.09 22.61
CA TRP A 110 23.17 12.39 21.99
C TRP A 110 22.49 13.64 22.56
N SER A 111 22.52 13.87 23.87
CA SER A 111 21.84 15.01 24.50
C SER A 111 22.59 16.33 24.38
N ARG A 112 23.93 16.31 24.50
CA ARG A 112 24.76 17.53 24.52
C ARG A 112 25.50 17.73 23.20
N ASP A 113 26.35 16.78 22.82
CA ASP A 113 27.31 17.02 21.73
C ASP A 113 26.62 17.08 20.36
N ALA A 114 25.68 16.17 20.07
CA ALA A 114 24.87 16.23 18.86
C ALA A 114 24.05 17.52 18.77
N THR A 115 23.49 17.99 19.89
CA THR A 115 22.75 19.27 19.99
C THR A 115 23.63 20.48 19.70
N LEU A 116 24.86 20.52 20.22
CA LEU A 116 25.80 21.63 19.98
C LEU A 116 26.19 21.73 18.50
N LEU A 117 26.20 20.61 17.77
CA LEU A 117 26.49 20.61 16.33
C LEU A 117 25.24 20.80 15.46
N ALA A 118 24.07 20.38 15.91
CA ALA A 118 22.80 20.85 15.34
C ALA A 118 22.74 22.39 15.32
N ALA A 119 23.15 23.05 16.40
CA ALA A 119 23.20 24.52 16.47
C ALA A 119 24.17 25.19 15.49
N SER A 120 25.10 24.45 14.87
CA SER A 120 26.04 24.96 13.85
C SER A 120 25.72 24.50 12.41
N TYR A 121 24.83 23.52 12.23
CA TYR A 121 24.57 22.91 10.92
C TYR A 121 23.05 22.63 10.76
N PRO A 122 22.32 23.44 9.94
CA PRO A 122 20.86 23.35 9.83
C PRO A 122 20.30 21.96 9.52
N TYR A 123 21.01 21.17 8.71
CA TYR A 123 20.59 19.81 8.36
C TYR A 123 20.61 18.86 9.58
N LEU A 124 21.62 18.98 10.47
CA LEU A 124 21.67 18.23 11.73
C LEU A 124 20.55 18.67 12.68
N LEU A 125 20.28 19.97 12.76
CA LEU A 125 19.15 20.51 13.54
C LEU A 125 17.83 19.90 13.07
N HIS A 126 17.54 19.94 11.77
CA HIS A 126 16.33 19.35 11.21
C HIS A 126 16.21 17.83 11.48
N LEU A 127 17.31 17.08 11.44
CA LEU A 127 17.29 15.65 11.80
C LEU A 127 17.03 15.42 13.31
N CYS A 128 17.61 16.21 14.20
CA CYS A 128 17.32 16.16 15.64
C CYS A 128 15.85 16.51 15.96
N LEU A 129 15.32 17.57 15.34
CA LEU A 129 13.92 17.98 15.49
C LEU A 129 12.94 16.89 14.99
N SER A 130 13.28 16.21 13.90
CA SER A 130 12.51 15.08 13.38
C SER A 130 12.43 13.92 14.37
N LEU A 131 13.56 13.49 14.94
CA LEU A 131 13.62 12.40 15.93
C LEU A 131 12.82 12.74 17.19
N ALA A 132 12.92 13.99 17.67
CA ALA A 132 12.15 14.47 18.82
C ALA A 132 10.64 14.48 18.57
N ALA A 133 10.21 14.87 17.36
CA ALA A 133 8.81 14.85 16.96
C ALA A 133 8.27 13.41 16.83
N TYR A 134 9.04 12.46 16.27
CA TYR A 134 8.63 11.05 16.28
C TYR A 134 8.55 10.46 17.69
N HIS A 135 9.45 10.84 18.60
CA HIS A 135 9.37 10.43 20.00
C HIS A 135 8.11 10.97 20.70
N LEU A 136 7.73 12.23 20.45
CA LEU A 136 6.45 12.78 20.92
C LEU A 136 5.24 12.10 20.29
N ALA A 137 5.31 11.66 19.03
CA ALA A 137 4.27 10.87 18.40
C ALA A 137 4.09 9.48 19.04
N PHE A 138 5.18 8.86 19.52
CA PHE A 138 5.14 7.62 20.29
C PHE A 138 4.51 7.85 21.68
N LEU A 139 4.98 8.86 22.42
CA LEU A 139 4.45 9.22 23.74
C LEU A 139 2.99 9.69 23.71
N ALA A 140 2.55 10.31 22.60
CA ALA A 140 1.16 10.67 22.36
C ALA A 140 0.27 9.51 21.87
N SER A 141 0.67 8.25 22.10
CA SER A 141 -0.03 7.02 21.67
C SER A 141 -1.56 7.07 21.86
N ASN A 142 -2.01 7.53 23.04
CA ASN A 142 -3.40 7.62 23.46
C ASN A 142 -4.14 8.90 23.00
N ASN A 143 -3.50 9.79 22.24
CA ASN A 143 -4.11 11.02 21.72
C ASN A 143 -3.84 11.16 20.21
N SER A 144 -4.78 10.66 19.40
CA SER A 144 -4.68 10.60 17.93
C SER A 144 -4.41 11.97 17.28
N LEU A 145 -4.99 13.05 17.80
CA LEU A 145 -4.80 14.40 17.28
C LEU A 145 -3.37 14.91 17.49
N LYS A 146 -2.85 14.82 18.73
CA LYS A 146 -1.46 15.17 19.06
C LYS A 146 -0.47 14.29 18.29
N ARG A 147 -0.70 12.97 18.28
CA ARG A 147 0.13 12.01 17.54
C ARG A 147 0.21 12.34 16.05
N SER A 148 -0.91 12.69 15.41
CA SER A 148 -0.94 13.07 13.99
C SER A 148 -0.16 14.36 13.73
N ARG A 149 -0.31 15.39 14.58
CA ARG A 149 0.47 16.65 14.48
C ARG A 149 1.97 16.41 14.62
N TYR A 150 2.39 15.58 15.57
CA TYR A 150 3.81 15.26 15.74
C TYR A 150 4.38 14.42 14.58
N ILE A 151 3.59 13.52 13.99
CA ILE A 151 4.00 12.76 12.78
C ILE A 151 4.18 13.67 11.55
N ALA A 152 3.39 14.74 11.41
CA ALA A 152 3.58 15.74 10.35
C ALA A 152 4.90 16.51 10.54
N LEU A 153 5.06 17.17 11.69
CA LEU A 153 6.28 17.91 12.06
C LEU A 153 7.55 17.07 11.87
N ALA A 154 7.49 15.79 12.24
CA ALA A 154 8.63 14.88 12.09
C ALA A 154 9.04 14.64 10.63
N LYS A 155 8.08 14.62 9.69
CA LYS A 155 8.32 14.43 8.25
C LYS A 155 8.79 15.70 7.57
N ASP A 156 8.21 16.84 7.94
CA ASP A 156 8.61 18.15 7.43
C ASP A 156 10.09 18.41 7.79
N HIS A 157 10.44 18.19 9.06
CA HIS A 157 11.83 18.28 9.52
C HIS A 157 12.75 17.22 8.90
N PHE A 158 12.31 15.96 8.75
CA PHE A 158 13.13 14.92 8.09
C PHE A 158 13.46 15.28 6.63
N SER A 159 12.47 15.75 5.88
CA SER A 159 12.59 16.04 4.44
C SER A 159 13.56 17.19 4.18
N VAL A 160 13.45 18.28 4.95
CA VAL A 160 14.38 19.42 4.87
C VAL A 160 15.78 19.01 5.32
N GLY A 161 15.90 18.25 6.42
CA GLY A 161 17.20 17.78 6.91
C GLY A 161 17.91 16.86 5.92
N LEU A 162 17.20 15.94 5.26
CA LEU A 162 17.74 15.05 4.23
C LEU A 162 18.14 15.83 2.96
N MET A 163 17.31 16.79 2.51
CA MET A 163 17.61 17.64 1.37
C MET A 163 18.90 18.45 1.59
N GLN A 164 19.01 19.15 2.72
CA GLN A 164 20.19 19.93 3.08
C GLN A 164 21.42 19.04 3.36
N THR A 165 21.24 17.81 3.85
CA THR A 165 22.34 16.83 3.98
C THR A 165 22.88 16.42 2.62
N ASN A 166 22.01 16.15 1.64
CA ASN A 166 22.42 15.81 0.27
C ASN A 166 23.11 16.98 -0.43
N GLU A 167 22.66 18.22 -0.20
CA GLU A 167 23.32 19.42 -0.67
C GLU A 167 24.73 19.58 -0.08
N ALA A 168 24.87 19.45 1.26
CA ALA A 168 26.18 19.47 1.93
C ALA A 168 27.11 18.34 1.47
N LEU A 169 26.59 17.13 1.22
CA LEU A 169 27.34 16.00 0.64
C LEU A 169 27.86 16.27 -0.77
N SER A 170 27.28 17.23 -1.51
CA SER A 170 27.79 17.64 -2.83
C SER A 170 28.90 18.69 -2.76
N GLN A 171 29.13 19.30 -1.58
CA GLN A 171 30.05 20.43 -1.37
C GLN A 171 30.99 20.18 -0.17
N ILE A 172 31.50 18.94 -0.03
CA ILE A 172 32.32 18.54 1.13
C ILE A 172 33.63 19.34 1.20
N ASP A 173 33.81 20.11 2.27
CA ASP A 173 34.99 20.96 2.52
C ASP A 173 35.47 20.86 3.98
N ALA A 174 36.53 21.60 4.34
CA ALA A 174 37.08 21.60 5.70
C ALA A 174 36.11 22.17 6.77
N SER A 175 35.11 22.96 6.39
CA SER A 175 34.14 23.59 7.29
C SER A 175 32.94 22.68 7.61
N ASN A 176 32.51 21.84 6.65
CA ASN A 176 31.33 20.97 6.78
C ASN A 176 31.67 19.47 6.89
N CYS A 177 32.89 19.05 6.53
CA CYS A 177 33.32 17.65 6.68
C CYS A 177 33.23 17.20 8.14
N GLY A 178 33.52 18.06 9.12
CA GLY A 178 33.42 17.75 10.55
C GLY A 178 32.00 17.41 11.04
N SER A 179 30.96 17.88 10.36
CA SER A 179 29.55 17.67 10.73
C SER A 179 28.84 16.62 9.89
N LEU A 180 29.23 16.43 8.63
CA LEU A 180 28.90 15.21 7.86
C LEU A 180 29.58 13.98 8.50
N SER A 181 30.80 14.17 8.99
CA SER A 181 31.51 13.25 9.89
C SER A 181 30.82 13.12 11.25
N LEU A 182 29.87 13.97 11.64
CA LEU A 182 29.05 13.69 12.84
C LEU A 182 28.09 12.54 12.58
N SER A 183 27.33 12.62 11.48
CA SER A 183 26.31 11.65 11.08
C SER A 183 26.86 10.25 10.83
N LEU A 184 28.12 10.14 10.37
CA LEU A 184 28.76 8.83 10.09
C LEU A 184 29.91 8.46 11.04
N ALA A 185 30.58 9.41 11.70
CA ALA A 185 31.91 9.15 12.26
C ALA A 185 32.26 9.81 13.63
N ARG A 186 31.44 10.71 14.22
CA ARG A 186 31.69 11.23 15.59
C ARG A 186 31.04 10.40 16.68
N GLY A 187 30.05 9.56 16.37
CA GLY A 187 29.69 8.45 17.26
C GLY A 187 30.91 7.54 17.49
N THR A 188 31.52 7.05 16.41
CA THR A 188 32.76 6.26 16.46
C THR A 188 33.99 7.04 16.93
N ARG A 189 34.10 8.35 16.65
CA ARG A 189 35.23 9.18 17.14
C ARG A 189 35.09 9.62 18.60
N LEU A 190 33.90 9.81 19.17
CA LEU A 190 33.75 10.00 20.61
C LEU A 190 34.01 8.69 21.37
N ILE A 191 33.60 7.54 20.81
CA ILE A 191 34.09 6.24 21.27
C ILE A 191 35.63 6.20 21.19
N ARG A 192 36.27 6.70 20.12
CA ARG A 192 37.75 6.83 19.99
C ARG A 192 38.40 7.83 20.95
N GLN A 193 37.67 8.77 21.54
CA GLN A 193 38.25 9.85 22.37
C GLN A 193 37.88 9.75 23.86
N LEU A 194 36.91 8.90 24.24
CA LEU A 194 36.55 8.61 25.63
C LEU A 194 37.14 7.30 26.16
N PHE A 195 37.79 6.53 25.29
CA PHE A 195 38.52 5.30 25.62
C PHE A 195 39.90 5.35 24.95
N GLU A 196 40.94 4.80 25.60
CA GLU A 196 42.29 4.76 25.01
C GLU A 196 42.34 3.85 23.77
N GLU A 197 43.35 4.02 22.91
CA GLU A 197 43.49 3.21 21.69
C GLU A 197 43.66 1.70 22.00
N LYS A 198 44.23 1.36 23.17
CA LYS A 198 44.27 0.00 23.71
C LYS A 198 42.93 -0.54 24.23
N VAL A 199 41.93 0.32 24.45
CA VAL A 199 40.60 -0.02 24.96
C VAL A 199 39.56 -0.08 23.82
N LEU A 200 39.77 0.65 22.72
CA LEU A 200 38.97 0.47 21.48
C LEU A 200 39.28 -0.84 20.75
N PHE A 201 40.55 -1.24 20.76
CA PHE A 201 41.06 -2.37 20.00
C PHE A 201 41.53 -3.53 20.88
N SER A 202 41.06 -3.61 22.13
CA SER A 202 41.05 -4.85 22.89
C SER A 202 39.64 -5.44 22.95
N GLY A 203 39.57 -6.76 22.85
CA GLY A 203 38.29 -7.46 22.75
C GLY A 203 37.56 -7.17 21.44
N LEU A 204 36.34 -6.65 21.54
CA LEU A 204 35.25 -6.93 20.59
C LEU A 204 35.39 -6.34 19.19
N THR A 205 36.32 -5.41 19.00
CA THR A 205 36.60 -4.71 17.74
C THR A 205 38.09 -4.71 17.40
N GLU A 206 38.90 -5.59 18.01
CA GLU A 206 40.26 -5.85 17.54
C GLU A 206 40.22 -6.34 16.07
N ALA A 207 41.08 -5.77 15.23
CA ALA A 207 41.12 -6.12 13.82
C ALA A 207 41.66 -7.55 13.65
N LEU A 208 40.89 -8.43 13.01
CA LEU A 208 41.31 -9.80 12.68
C LEU A 208 42.59 -9.78 11.82
N GLY A 209 43.72 -9.99 12.51
CA GLY A 209 45.04 -10.08 11.89
C GLY A 209 45.14 -11.24 10.91
N SER A 210 46.09 -11.14 9.99
CA SER A 210 46.36 -12.12 8.93
C SER A 210 46.28 -13.57 9.40
N GLY A 211 45.41 -14.37 8.76
CA GLY A 211 45.00 -15.70 9.20
C GLY A 211 46.13 -16.66 9.61
N LYS A 212 46.35 -16.75 10.92
CA LYS A 212 46.91 -17.89 11.63
C LYS A 212 46.14 -18.04 12.94
N ALA A 213 45.69 -19.25 13.25
CA ALA A 213 45.10 -19.52 14.56
C ALA A 213 46.16 -19.30 15.66
N PRO A 214 45.81 -18.64 16.78
CA PRO A 214 46.60 -18.73 18.00
C PRO A 214 46.65 -20.19 18.49
N PRO A 215 47.77 -20.63 19.08
CA PRO A 215 47.73 -21.75 20.02
C PRO A 215 46.82 -21.41 21.21
N ASP A 216 46.18 -22.43 21.78
CA ASP A 216 45.29 -22.39 22.94
C ASP A 216 43.98 -21.58 22.78
N ASP A 217 42.87 -22.30 22.58
CA ASP A 217 41.50 -21.77 22.63
C ASP A 217 41.12 -21.41 24.08
N HIS A 218 41.47 -20.20 24.48
CA HIS A 218 41.04 -19.59 25.73
C HIS A 218 39.89 -18.60 25.48
N ARG A 219 38.77 -19.11 24.95
CA ARG A 219 37.49 -18.39 24.90
C ARG A 219 37.16 -17.79 26.29
N PRO A 220 37.07 -16.45 26.41
CA PRO A 220 36.88 -15.80 27.70
C PRO A 220 35.52 -16.17 28.27
N THR A 221 35.53 -16.90 29.38
CA THR A 221 34.33 -17.48 29.98
C THR A 221 33.79 -16.50 31.03
N TYR A 222 32.68 -15.84 30.71
CA TYR A 222 31.96 -14.95 31.63
C TYR A 222 30.80 -15.71 32.29
N ILE A 223 30.71 -15.69 33.61
CA ILE A 223 29.56 -16.21 34.35
C ILE A 223 28.54 -15.08 34.51
N CYS A 224 27.32 -15.26 34.00
CA CYS A 224 26.22 -14.31 34.18
C CYS A 224 25.23 -14.81 35.23
N GLU A 225 25.52 -14.50 36.49
CA GLU A 225 24.57 -14.75 37.59
C GLU A 225 23.30 -13.88 37.45
N GLY A 226 22.16 -14.43 37.86
CA GLY A 226 20.90 -13.68 38.03
C GLY A 226 19.96 -13.58 36.82
N PHE A 227 20.28 -14.15 35.66
CA PHE A 227 19.38 -14.17 34.49
C PHE A 227 18.45 -15.39 34.49
N ALA A 228 17.19 -15.18 34.07
CA ALA A 228 16.26 -16.27 33.80
C ALA A 228 16.72 -17.03 32.55
N ARG A 229 17.24 -18.25 32.74
CA ARG A 229 17.87 -19.04 31.70
C ARG A 229 16.83 -19.75 30.83
N VAL A 230 17.00 -19.62 29.52
CA VAL A 230 16.18 -20.27 28.49
C VAL A 230 16.86 -21.55 28.02
N ASP A 231 16.12 -22.65 27.88
CA ASP A 231 16.61 -23.84 27.17
C ASP A 231 16.40 -23.66 25.65
N TRP A 232 17.42 -23.09 25.01
CA TRP A 232 17.47 -22.85 23.57
C TRP A 232 18.41 -23.82 22.84
N THR A 233 19.31 -24.51 23.57
CA THR A 233 20.35 -25.37 22.99
C THR A 233 19.73 -26.58 22.30
N VAL A 234 18.66 -27.16 22.87
CA VAL A 234 17.91 -28.28 22.25
C VAL A 234 17.20 -27.86 20.95
N SER A 235 16.67 -26.64 20.87
CA SER A 235 15.99 -26.12 19.67
C SER A 235 16.96 -25.77 18.55
N VAL A 236 18.02 -25.02 18.88
CA VAL A 236 19.08 -24.63 17.93
C VAL A 236 19.91 -25.85 17.50
N GLY A 237 20.09 -26.84 18.38
CA GLY A 237 20.68 -28.15 18.05
C GLY A 237 19.91 -28.89 16.97
N LYS A 238 18.58 -29.05 17.12
CA LYS A 238 17.73 -29.68 16.10
C LYS A 238 17.77 -28.95 14.75
N LEU A 239 17.88 -27.62 14.76
CA LEU A 239 18.07 -26.82 13.55
C LEU A 239 19.46 -27.05 12.92
N ARG A 240 20.50 -27.23 13.73
CA ARG A 240 21.85 -27.61 13.27
C ARG A 240 21.85 -28.97 12.61
N ASP A 241 21.26 -29.97 13.26
CA ASP A 241 21.21 -31.34 12.76
C ASP A 241 20.48 -31.39 11.41
N LEU A 242 19.35 -30.69 11.28
CA LEU A 242 18.64 -30.52 10.01
C LEU A 242 19.54 -29.93 8.92
N ILE A 243 20.20 -28.79 9.18
CA ILE A 243 21.07 -28.07 8.23
C ILE A 243 22.33 -28.85 7.86
N VAL A 244 22.81 -29.76 8.72
CA VAL A 244 23.95 -30.63 8.47
C VAL A 244 23.54 -31.93 7.76
N SER A 245 22.30 -32.39 7.93
CA SER A 245 21.79 -33.66 7.36
C SER A 245 21.44 -33.60 5.86
N ASP A 246 21.05 -32.43 5.33
CA ASP A 246 20.66 -32.29 3.93
C ASP A 246 21.90 -32.33 3.00
N ALA A 247 21.89 -33.27 2.05
CA ALA A 247 23.04 -33.59 1.20
C ALA A 247 23.22 -32.65 -0.03
N LEU A 248 22.43 -31.57 -0.14
CA LEU A 248 22.29 -30.79 -1.38
C LEU A 248 23.06 -29.45 -1.42
N SER A 249 24.38 -29.53 -1.25
CA SER A 249 25.35 -28.64 -1.94
C SER A 249 25.37 -27.12 -1.64
N ARG A 250 24.77 -26.63 -0.53
CA ARG A 250 24.81 -25.18 -0.16
C ARG A 250 25.13 -24.87 1.30
N ASN A 251 25.50 -25.87 2.10
CA ASN A 251 25.33 -25.80 3.56
C ASN A 251 26.30 -24.82 4.27
N ASP A 252 27.36 -24.34 3.60
CA ASP A 252 28.41 -23.53 4.23
C ASP A 252 27.91 -22.17 4.74
N VAL A 253 27.10 -21.46 3.96
CA VAL A 253 26.52 -20.16 4.33
C VAL A 253 25.47 -20.29 5.45
N PHE A 254 24.69 -21.36 5.44
CA PHE A 254 23.66 -21.62 6.46
C PHE A 254 24.28 -22.03 7.79
N VAL A 255 25.32 -22.88 7.78
CA VAL A 255 26.08 -23.23 8.99
C VAL A 255 26.72 -21.98 9.61
N ARG A 256 27.40 -21.11 8.85
CA ARG A 256 28.00 -19.87 9.39
C ARG A 256 26.95 -18.90 9.95
N SER A 257 25.80 -18.78 9.29
CA SER A 257 24.69 -17.93 9.75
C SER A 257 24.05 -18.46 11.04
N LEU A 258 23.96 -19.81 11.16
CA LEU A 258 23.51 -20.50 12.37
C LEU A 258 24.52 -20.39 13.52
N GLU A 259 25.81 -20.51 13.27
CA GLU A 259 26.87 -20.36 14.28
C GLU A 259 26.89 -18.93 14.84
N THR A 260 26.70 -17.94 13.96
CA THR A 260 26.54 -16.53 14.37
C THR A 260 25.29 -16.34 15.23
N LEU A 261 24.16 -16.95 14.86
CA LEU A 261 22.92 -16.93 15.64
C LEU A 261 23.08 -17.62 17.01
N THR A 262 23.78 -18.76 17.04
CA THR A 262 24.10 -19.56 18.23
C THR A 262 24.91 -18.75 19.24
N ASN A 263 25.94 -18.02 18.79
CA ASN A 263 26.73 -17.13 19.64
C ASN A 263 25.88 -16.00 20.27
N ILE A 264 24.87 -15.49 19.54
CA ILE A 264 23.97 -14.43 20.02
C ILE A 264 22.95 -14.98 21.02
N TYR A 265 22.45 -16.20 20.81
CA TYR A 265 21.69 -16.94 21.81
C TYR A 265 22.49 -17.16 23.11
N GLU A 266 23.74 -17.62 23.01
CA GLU A 266 24.61 -17.80 24.17
C GLU A 266 24.89 -16.46 24.89
N ALA A 267 25.19 -15.38 24.16
CA ALA A 267 25.43 -14.06 24.75
C ALA A 267 24.19 -13.39 25.37
N THR A 268 22.98 -13.81 24.95
CA THR A 268 21.71 -13.23 25.41
C THR A 268 21.08 -14.03 26.55
N PHE A 269 21.19 -15.36 26.54
CA PHE A 269 20.51 -16.26 27.49
C PHE A 269 21.45 -17.19 28.29
N GLY A 270 22.75 -17.20 27.99
CA GLY A 270 23.73 -18.14 28.57
C GLY A 270 23.70 -19.53 27.90
N SER A 271 24.77 -20.31 28.08
CA SER A 271 24.84 -21.70 27.62
C SER A 271 24.34 -22.69 28.69
N GLU A 272 24.52 -24.00 28.44
CA GLU A 272 23.92 -25.10 29.21
C GLU A 272 24.41 -25.24 30.66
N ASP A 273 25.41 -24.45 31.08
CA ASP A 273 25.88 -24.30 32.46
C ASP A 273 25.85 -22.83 32.95
N GLY A 274 25.19 -21.92 32.22
CA GLY A 274 25.07 -20.49 32.57
C GLY A 274 26.32 -19.65 32.24
N CYS A 275 27.37 -20.26 31.69
CA CYS A 275 28.51 -19.53 31.17
C CYS A 275 28.21 -18.90 29.79
N ILE A 276 28.90 -17.81 29.48
CA ILE A 276 29.01 -17.21 28.14
C ILE A 276 30.47 -17.37 27.70
N ARG A 277 30.69 -18.12 26.62
CA ARG A 277 32.01 -18.45 26.03
C ARG A 277 32.24 -17.74 24.69
N CYS A 278 31.27 -16.98 24.22
CA CYS A 278 31.35 -16.19 23.00
C CYS A 278 31.69 -14.70 23.31
N PRO A 279 32.29 -13.97 22.35
CA PRO A 279 32.55 -12.53 22.48
C PRO A 279 31.30 -11.71 22.83
N LEU A 280 31.40 -10.84 23.84
CA LEU A 280 30.32 -9.98 24.34
C LEU A 280 29.63 -9.06 23.28
N HIS A 281 30.19 -8.86 22.07
CA HIS A 281 29.46 -8.14 21.01
C HIS A 281 28.22 -8.91 20.54
N TYR A 282 28.20 -10.22 20.70
CA TYR A 282 27.03 -11.05 20.40
C TYR A 282 25.84 -10.77 21.34
N LYS A 283 26.04 -10.03 22.44
CA LYS A 283 24.95 -9.53 23.28
C LYS A 283 24.17 -8.38 22.63
N MET A 284 24.72 -7.74 21.59
CA MET A 284 23.99 -6.78 20.76
C MET A 284 23.18 -7.55 19.73
N VAL A 285 21.93 -7.92 20.03
CA VAL A 285 21.04 -8.73 19.16
C VAL A 285 21.10 -8.38 17.67
N LEU A 286 21.10 -7.08 17.33
CA LEU A 286 21.16 -6.59 15.95
C LEU A 286 22.45 -6.98 15.18
N ILE A 287 23.51 -7.45 15.87
CA ILE A 287 24.77 -7.86 15.24
C ILE A 287 24.58 -9.02 14.25
N TRP A 288 23.56 -9.88 14.44
CA TRP A 288 23.23 -10.93 13.47
C TRP A 288 22.99 -10.34 12.07
N VAL A 289 22.21 -9.25 12.01
CA VAL A 289 21.88 -8.53 10.77
C VAL A 289 23.10 -7.83 10.17
N TYR A 290 23.97 -7.25 11.01
CA TYR A 290 25.22 -6.63 10.55
C TYR A 290 26.24 -7.65 10.02
N MET A 291 26.16 -8.92 10.45
CA MET A 291 27.08 -10.00 10.06
C MET A 291 26.57 -10.90 8.93
N MET A 292 25.38 -10.64 8.36
CA MET A 292 24.87 -11.39 7.21
C MET A 292 25.78 -11.28 5.98
N GLU A 293 26.09 -12.44 5.39
CA GLU A 293 26.75 -12.56 4.08
C GLU A 293 25.77 -12.21 2.94
N ASP A 294 26.27 -11.65 1.83
CA ASP A 294 25.42 -11.35 0.67
C ASP A 294 24.75 -12.62 0.11
N THR A 295 25.45 -13.75 0.15
CA THR A 295 24.95 -15.09 -0.20
C THR A 295 23.75 -15.53 0.65
N PHE A 296 23.74 -15.19 1.94
CA PHE A 296 22.59 -15.47 2.82
C PHE A 296 21.40 -14.55 2.50
N ILE A 297 21.68 -13.28 2.20
CA ILE A 297 20.68 -12.30 1.77
C ILE A 297 20.03 -12.72 0.45
N ASP A 298 20.81 -13.20 -0.52
CA ASP A 298 20.29 -13.72 -1.79
C ASP A 298 19.40 -14.97 -1.57
N CYS A 299 19.74 -15.84 -0.61
CA CYS A 299 18.88 -16.96 -0.20
C CYS A 299 17.54 -16.47 0.41
N LEU A 300 17.57 -15.45 1.28
CA LEU A 300 16.35 -14.81 1.79
C LEU A 300 15.51 -14.16 0.66
N GLN A 301 16.14 -13.51 -0.33
CA GLN A 301 15.45 -12.92 -1.48
C GLN A 301 14.75 -13.96 -2.34
N THR A 302 15.41 -15.11 -2.56
CA THR A 302 14.86 -16.26 -3.30
C THR A 302 13.87 -17.09 -2.50
N LYS A 303 13.59 -16.72 -1.24
CA LYS A 303 12.72 -17.43 -0.29
C LYS A 303 13.16 -18.87 -0.02
N ASP A 304 14.48 -19.07 0.08
CA ASP A 304 15.07 -20.36 0.45
C ASP A 304 14.52 -20.86 1.81
N PRO A 305 14.01 -22.10 1.91
CA PRO A 305 13.39 -22.61 3.14
C PRO A 305 14.32 -22.59 4.36
N VAL A 306 15.62 -22.84 4.19
CA VAL A 306 16.59 -22.87 5.28
C VAL A 306 16.90 -21.45 5.75
N ALA A 307 17.05 -20.52 4.81
CA ALA A 307 17.25 -19.10 5.14
C ALA A 307 16.04 -18.51 5.90
N LEU A 308 14.82 -18.82 5.45
CA LEU A 308 13.58 -18.39 6.14
C LEU A 308 13.42 -19.03 7.53
N LEU A 309 13.85 -20.28 7.71
CA LEU A 309 13.85 -20.95 9.01
C LEU A 309 14.86 -20.33 9.98
N LEU A 310 16.08 -20.03 9.51
CA LEU A 310 17.09 -19.29 10.29
C LEU A 310 16.59 -17.89 10.70
N LEU A 311 15.92 -17.17 9.78
CA LEU A 311 15.29 -15.88 10.08
C LEU A 311 14.17 -16.00 11.12
N ALA A 312 13.37 -17.08 11.10
CA ALA A 312 12.37 -17.35 12.12
C ALA A 312 12.99 -17.52 13.52
N TYR A 313 14.12 -18.21 13.61
CA TYR A 313 14.89 -18.39 14.85
C TYR A 313 15.59 -17.10 15.34
N TYR A 314 15.63 -16.03 14.55
CA TYR A 314 16.11 -14.73 15.04
C TYR A 314 15.03 -13.95 15.82
N ALA A 315 13.74 -14.21 15.58
CA ALA A 315 12.64 -13.46 16.18
C ALA A 315 12.62 -13.43 17.73
N PRO A 316 12.91 -14.52 18.47
CA PRO A 316 12.91 -14.50 19.94
C PRO A 316 14.00 -13.59 20.54
N LEU A 317 15.17 -13.51 19.90
CA LEU A 317 16.23 -12.59 20.30
C LEU A 317 15.77 -11.13 20.19
N VAL A 318 15.08 -10.81 19.10
CA VAL A 318 14.55 -9.46 18.84
C VAL A 318 13.52 -9.04 19.91
N GLN A 319 12.76 -9.98 20.49
CA GLN A 319 11.85 -9.67 21.62
C GLN A 319 12.58 -9.21 22.89
N THR A 320 13.89 -9.42 23.03
CA THR A 320 14.62 -8.99 24.24
C THR A 320 14.90 -7.49 24.28
N VAL A 321 14.92 -6.81 23.12
CA VAL A 321 15.34 -5.39 22.99
C VAL A 321 14.20 -4.40 23.32
N LYS A 322 13.34 -4.73 24.29
CA LYS A 322 12.05 -4.05 24.57
C LYS A 322 12.16 -2.55 24.87
N ARG A 323 13.32 -2.06 25.34
CA ARG A 323 13.56 -0.62 25.60
C ARG A 323 13.66 0.23 24.33
N ALA A 324 14.00 -0.37 23.17
CA ALA A 324 14.05 0.35 21.91
C ALA A 324 12.64 0.51 21.33
N TRP A 325 12.00 1.67 21.55
CA TRP A 325 10.63 1.95 21.09
C TRP A 325 10.43 1.77 19.58
N PHE A 326 11.48 1.99 18.78
CA PHE A 326 11.49 1.78 17.33
C PHE A 326 11.60 0.30 16.91
N LEU A 327 11.96 -0.60 17.83
CA LEU A 327 11.96 -2.06 17.66
C LEU A 327 10.66 -2.74 18.14
N HIS A 328 9.64 -1.98 18.55
CA HIS A 328 8.36 -2.55 18.96
C HIS A 328 7.64 -3.23 17.78
N GLY A 329 7.10 -4.44 18.00
CA GLY A 329 6.60 -5.33 16.95
C GLY A 329 7.67 -6.21 16.27
N TRP A 330 8.97 -5.89 16.44
CA TRP A 330 10.17 -6.72 16.19
C TRP A 330 9.99 -8.17 15.69
N ALA A 331 9.41 -9.03 16.53
CA ALA A 331 9.36 -10.47 16.29
C ALA A 331 8.13 -10.92 15.49
N ASP A 332 7.00 -10.24 15.67
CA ASP A 332 5.69 -10.72 15.20
C ASP A 332 5.62 -10.70 13.68
N HIS A 333 6.21 -9.69 13.04
CA HIS A 333 6.34 -9.64 11.58
C HIS A 333 7.26 -10.72 11.03
N ILE A 334 8.38 -11.02 11.72
CA ILE A 334 9.34 -12.03 11.29
C ILE A 334 8.69 -13.42 11.28
N LEU A 335 7.89 -13.73 12.30
CA LEU A 335 7.22 -15.01 12.46
C LEU A 335 6.04 -15.26 11.50
N LEU A 336 5.57 -14.24 10.76
CA LEU A 336 4.55 -14.42 9.72
C LEU A 336 5.09 -15.06 8.43
N TRP A 337 6.38 -14.91 8.13
CA TRP A 337 6.96 -15.28 6.84
C TRP A 337 7.10 -16.81 6.61
N PRO A 338 7.55 -17.63 7.58
CA PRO A 338 7.68 -19.08 7.39
C PRO A 338 6.34 -19.79 7.22
N THR A 339 5.32 -19.32 7.92
CA THR A 339 3.93 -19.83 7.87
C THR A 339 3.30 -19.67 6.48
N GLU A 340 3.75 -18.68 5.72
CA GLU A 340 3.31 -18.45 4.33
C GLU A 340 4.03 -19.40 3.35
N ALA A 341 5.34 -19.66 3.55
CA ALA A 341 6.10 -20.61 2.73
C ALA A 341 5.56 -22.05 2.86
N VAL A 342 5.19 -22.48 4.07
CA VAL A 342 4.56 -23.78 4.35
C VAL A 342 3.23 -23.95 3.59
N ARG A 343 2.44 -22.89 3.43
CA ARG A 343 1.18 -22.93 2.66
C ARG A 343 1.36 -23.08 1.14
N HIS A 344 2.57 -22.86 0.63
CA HIS A 344 2.85 -22.91 -0.81
C HIS A 344 3.59 -24.17 -1.29
N GLY A 345 3.82 -25.15 -0.41
CA GLY A 345 4.33 -26.47 -0.81
C GLY A 345 5.80 -26.47 -1.27
N LEU A 346 6.59 -25.48 -0.85
CA LEU A 346 8.02 -25.32 -1.19
C LEU A 346 8.97 -26.12 -0.27
N ILE A 347 8.42 -27.01 0.56
CA ILE A 347 9.17 -27.98 1.38
C ILE A 347 8.65 -29.35 0.96
N PHE A 348 9.50 -30.14 0.31
CA PHE A 348 9.17 -31.51 -0.09
C PHE A 348 9.20 -32.45 1.12
N ALA A 349 8.45 -33.56 1.01
CA ALA A 349 8.49 -34.69 1.93
C ALA A 349 9.09 -35.92 1.20
N ASP A 350 9.35 -36.97 1.98
CA ASP A 350 10.06 -38.21 1.62
C ASP A 350 11.58 -38.00 1.36
N GLU A 351 12.51 -38.82 1.89
CA GLU A 351 12.39 -40.06 2.68
C GLU A 351 13.31 -40.06 3.91
N THR A 352 12.80 -40.38 5.10
CA THR A 352 13.47 -41.12 6.21
C THR A 352 12.56 -41.17 7.43
N MET A 353 12.01 -42.36 7.78
CA MET A 353 11.01 -42.46 8.86
C MET A 353 11.04 -43.82 9.59
N GLU A 354 12.24 -44.26 10.01
CA GLU A 354 12.45 -45.50 10.79
C GLU A 354 13.28 -45.29 12.08
N SER A 355 12.86 -44.35 12.94
CA SER A 355 13.04 -44.48 14.40
C SER A 355 12.26 -43.41 15.17
N LEU A 356 11.08 -43.74 15.69
CA LEU A 356 10.44 -43.16 16.90
C LEU A 356 9.00 -43.72 17.07
N HIS A 357 8.86 -45.04 17.14
CA HIS A 357 7.57 -45.69 17.41
C HIS A 357 7.41 -46.11 18.88
N GLU A 358 7.92 -45.29 19.80
CA GLU A 358 7.76 -45.48 21.25
C GLU A 358 7.81 -44.12 21.99
N PHE A 359 6.65 -43.48 22.18
CA PHE A 359 5.97 -43.40 23.48
C PHE A 359 4.61 -42.66 23.38
N ASP A 360 3.69 -43.03 24.26
CA ASP A 360 2.28 -42.56 24.26
C ASP A 360 2.09 -41.27 25.08
N CYS A 361 0.88 -40.70 25.02
CA CYS A 361 0.49 -39.46 25.67
C CYS A 361 0.20 -39.58 27.18
N THR A 362 0.04 -38.40 27.80
CA THR A 362 -0.55 -38.12 29.12
C THR A 362 0.31 -38.29 30.38
N ASN A 363 -0.16 -37.66 31.46
CA ASN A 363 0.63 -37.27 32.62
C ASN A 363 0.78 -38.40 33.67
N GLN A 364 2.02 -38.52 34.16
CA GLN A 364 2.40 -38.75 35.56
C GLN A 364 2.13 -40.10 36.29
N VAL A 365 3.14 -40.45 37.10
CA VAL A 365 3.20 -41.44 38.19
C VAL A 365 3.09 -42.94 37.83
N SER A 366 4.18 -43.65 38.14
CA SER A 366 4.18 -45.11 38.31
C SER A 366 3.92 -45.52 39.76
N ASN A 367 2.84 -46.27 40.01
CA ASN A 367 2.97 -47.56 40.68
C ASN A 367 1.81 -48.49 40.28
N PRO A 368 2.01 -49.81 40.10
CA PRO A 368 1.14 -50.63 39.25
C PRO A 368 0.01 -51.33 39.99
N ASN A 369 -1.07 -51.67 39.24
CA ASN A 369 -1.91 -52.83 39.53
C ASN A 369 -2.79 -53.25 38.32
N ARG A 370 -2.85 -54.57 38.06
CA ARG A 370 -3.91 -55.34 37.35
C ARG A 370 -4.16 -55.15 35.83
N TYR A 371 -3.60 -56.09 35.06
CA TYR A 371 -4.31 -57.14 34.29
C TYR A 371 -5.51 -56.85 33.35
N HIS A 372 -5.35 -57.32 32.11
CA HIS A 372 -6.29 -58.11 31.27
C HIS A 372 -7.43 -57.48 30.43
N CYS A 373 -7.20 -57.52 29.09
CA CYS A 373 -8.00 -58.23 28.06
C CYS A 373 -9.23 -57.63 27.35
N SER A 374 -9.24 -57.94 26.04
CA SER A 374 -10.35 -58.34 25.14
C SER A 374 -10.99 -57.32 24.18
N SER A 375 -10.57 -57.43 22.91
CA SER A 375 -11.36 -57.42 21.67
C SER A 375 -12.80 -56.87 21.63
N GLN A 376 -13.09 -56.02 20.63
CA GLN A 376 -13.80 -56.47 19.41
C GLN A 376 -13.70 -55.50 18.19
N ARG A 377 -14.09 -56.03 17.02
CA ARG A 377 -14.25 -55.39 15.70
C ARG A 377 -15.45 -54.43 15.68
N CYS A 378 -15.71 -53.55 14.70
CA CYS A 378 -15.03 -52.86 13.58
C CYS A 378 -16.09 -51.90 12.98
N TYR A 379 -15.72 -50.85 12.22
CA TYR A 379 -16.28 -50.53 10.88
C TYR A 379 -15.59 -49.32 10.22
N GLU A 380 -15.78 -49.21 8.90
CA GLU A 380 -15.08 -48.41 7.87
C GLU A 380 -15.00 -46.88 8.07
N GLY A 381 -13.92 -46.25 7.55
CA GLY A 381 -13.83 -44.79 7.37
C GLY A 381 -12.42 -44.21 7.17
N LEU A 382 -12.08 -43.79 5.94
CA LEU A 382 -11.01 -42.83 5.61
C LEU A 382 -11.59 -41.40 5.73
N PRO A 383 -10.82 -40.32 6.08
CA PRO A 383 -9.64 -39.91 5.30
C PRO A 383 -8.51 -39.10 6.04
N SER A 384 -7.55 -38.62 5.25
CA SER A 384 -6.58 -37.53 5.51
C SER A 384 -5.50 -37.72 6.61
N LYS A 385 -4.23 -37.59 6.21
CA LYS A 385 -3.06 -37.51 7.11
C LYS A 385 -2.54 -36.07 7.15
N THR A 386 -2.23 -35.56 8.33
CA THR A 386 -1.66 -34.22 8.55
C THR A 386 -0.16 -34.30 8.80
N ILE A 387 0.65 -33.57 8.04
CA ILE A 387 2.10 -33.45 8.26
C ILE A 387 2.36 -32.34 9.29
N ARG A 388 3.12 -32.65 10.36
CA ARG A 388 3.63 -31.65 11.32
C ARG A 388 5.04 -31.22 10.92
N ILE A 389 5.19 -29.99 10.43
CA ILE A 389 6.49 -29.32 10.32
C ILE A 389 6.85 -28.71 11.68
N MET A 390 8.10 -28.86 12.15
CA MET A 390 8.58 -28.28 13.41
C MET A 390 8.82 -26.76 13.30
N LEU A 391 7.74 -25.99 13.22
CA LEU A 391 7.76 -24.57 13.58
C LEU A 391 7.97 -24.42 15.10
N PRO A 392 8.49 -23.28 15.60
CA PRO A 392 8.74 -23.02 17.04
C PRO A 392 7.48 -22.89 17.91
N LEU A 393 6.32 -23.41 17.46
CA LEU A 393 5.06 -23.45 18.21
C LEU A 393 5.15 -24.31 19.49
N GLY A 394 6.11 -25.24 19.55
CA GLY A 394 6.45 -25.97 20.78
C GLY A 394 7.28 -25.17 21.79
N PHE A 395 7.78 -23.99 21.41
CA PHE A 395 8.58 -23.10 22.28
C PHE A 395 7.85 -21.80 22.65
N ALA A 396 6.64 -21.56 22.15
CA ALA A 396 5.99 -20.26 22.30
C ALA A 396 5.48 -19.96 23.73
N PRO A 397 4.69 -20.82 24.41
CA PRO A 397 3.97 -20.40 25.62
C PRO A 397 4.89 -20.05 26.79
N GLU A 398 5.73 -21.02 27.20
CA GLU A 398 6.52 -20.95 28.43
C GLU A 398 7.61 -19.86 28.36
N LEU A 399 8.13 -19.59 27.16
CA LEU A 399 9.14 -18.56 26.90
C LEU A 399 8.53 -17.16 26.86
N ILE A 400 7.32 -17.00 26.28
CA ILE A 400 6.59 -15.73 26.28
C ILE A 400 6.20 -15.34 27.71
N ASP A 401 5.68 -16.28 28.51
CA ASP A 401 5.34 -16.03 29.92
C ASP A 401 6.59 -15.68 30.75
N GLN A 402 7.68 -16.44 30.67
CA GLN A 402 8.92 -16.13 31.40
C GLN A 402 9.54 -14.79 30.98
N ALA A 403 9.44 -14.40 29.71
CA ALA A 403 9.89 -13.11 29.20
C ALA A 403 8.91 -11.94 29.50
N GLN A 404 7.68 -12.22 29.95
CA GLN A 404 6.73 -11.24 30.47
C GLN A 404 6.89 -11.04 31.98
N VAL A 405 6.95 -12.12 32.78
CA VAL A 405 7.08 -12.07 34.25
C VAL A 405 8.29 -11.22 34.69
N ASN A 406 9.45 -11.41 34.06
CA ASN A 406 10.65 -10.65 34.38
C ASN A 406 10.59 -9.16 33.97
N SER A 407 9.67 -8.78 33.07
CA SER A 407 9.48 -7.38 32.68
C SER A 407 8.56 -6.60 33.63
N GLN A 408 7.59 -7.27 34.28
CA GLN A 408 6.69 -6.64 35.24
C GLN A 408 7.40 -6.28 36.57
N ASN A 409 8.37 -7.10 37.00
CA ASN A 409 9.17 -6.84 38.19
C ASN A 409 10.05 -5.57 38.12
N TYR A 410 10.20 -4.96 36.93
CA TYR A 410 10.88 -3.68 36.74
C TYR A 410 9.96 -2.45 36.72
N GLN A 411 8.62 -2.62 36.77
CA GLN A 411 7.66 -1.50 36.78
C GLN A 411 6.98 -1.24 38.13
N LEU A 412 7.34 -1.97 39.19
CA LEU A 412 6.71 -1.90 40.52
C LEU A 412 7.67 -1.46 41.64
N LYS A 413 8.60 -0.54 41.35
CA LYS A 413 9.54 0.01 42.35
C LYS A 413 9.73 1.53 42.42
N ASP A 414 9.19 2.31 41.48
CA ASP A 414 9.40 3.77 41.44
C ASP A 414 8.25 4.63 41.99
N GLU A 415 7.23 4.02 42.65
CA GLU A 415 6.19 4.74 43.39
C GLU A 415 6.38 4.66 44.93
N ALA A 416 7.60 4.89 45.43
CA ALA A 416 7.86 4.97 46.88
C ALA A 416 9.00 5.93 47.28
N GLY A 417 8.78 7.23 47.09
CA GLY A 417 9.36 8.28 47.96
C GLY A 417 10.69 8.92 47.54
N GLN A 418 10.64 10.23 47.28
CA GLN A 418 11.09 11.20 48.29
C GLN A 418 10.60 12.63 47.95
N ASN A 419 9.61 13.11 48.70
CA ASN A 419 9.59 14.51 49.16
C ASN A 419 8.61 14.63 50.34
N ASN A 420 9.16 14.80 51.53
CA ASN A 420 8.38 14.95 52.75
C ASN A 420 9.01 16.09 53.57
N MET A 421 8.29 17.18 53.78
CA MET A 421 8.69 18.26 54.67
C MET A 421 7.48 18.81 55.42
N VAL A 422 7.54 18.69 56.75
CA VAL A 422 6.92 19.61 57.74
C VAL A 422 5.36 19.62 57.76
N SER A 423 4.66 19.25 58.84
CA SER A 423 5.11 18.78 60.17
C SER A 423 3.95 18.22 61.04
N ASN A 424 4.36 17.65 62.18
CA ASN A 424 3.67 17.63 63.50
C ASN A 424 2.76 16.46 63.95
N LEU A 425 3.12 16.02 65.17
CA LEU A 425 2.35 15.41 66.26
C LEU A 425 2.12 13.88 66.30
N HIS A 426 2.76 13.29 67.33
CA HIS A 426 2.44 11.99 67.95
C HIS A 426 1.00 11.96 68.49
N GLN A 427 0.37 10.79 68.65
CA GLN A 427 0.47 9.97 69.87
C GLN A 427 0.02 8.50 69.65
N LEU A 428 0.70 7.57 70.36
CA LEU A 428 0.18 6.46 71.21
C LEU A 428 -0.93 5.51 70.65
N GLU A 429 -1.01 4.20 70.95
CA GLU A 429 -0.27 3.37 71.91
C GLU A 429 -0.35 1.85 71.59
N THR A 430 0.78 1.15 71.75
CA THR A 430 1.04 -0.22 72.30
C THR A 430 0.19 -1.49 71.97
N PRO A 431 0.74 -2.72 72.19
CA PRO A 431 0.18 -3.98 71.67
C PRO A 431 -0.32 -4.99 72.75
N GLY A 432 -0.91 -6.11 72.30
CA GLY A 432 -1.28 -7.28 73.11
C GLY A 432 -0.99 -8.61 72.40
N ASN A 433 -0.79 -9.70 73.15
CA ASN A 433 -0.28 -11.01 72.68
C ASN A 433 -1.03 -12.16 73.40
N LEU A 434 -0.67 -13.44 73.14
CA LEU A 434 -1.09 -14.69 73.86
C LEU A 434 -2.51 -15.25 73.51
N ASP A 435 -2.81 -16.57 73.55
CA ASP A 435 -2.03 -17.84 73.57
C ASP A 435 -2.96 -19.10 73.49
N LYS A 436 -2.42 -20.31 73.22
CA LYS A 436 -2.97 -21.68 73.44
C LYS A 436 -4.23 -22.16 72.65
N SER A 437 -4.50 -23.46 72.45
CA SER A 437 -3.66 -24.70 72.35
C SER A 437 -4.49 -25.94 71.93
N THR A 438 -3.82 -27.03 71.47
CA THR A 438 -4.27 -28.46 71.48
C THR A 438 -5.49 -28.86 70.59
N THR A 439 -5.67 -30.09 70.07
CA THR A 439 -5.05 -31.43 70.32
C THR A 439 -5.23 -32.41 69.12
N ASP A 440 -4.33 -33.42 69.01
CA ASP A 440 -4.58 -34.84 68.56
C ASP A 440 -5.06 -35.19 67.10
N LEU A 441 -4.77 -36.37 66.49
CA LEU A 441 -4.07 -37.62 66.90
C LEU A 441 -3.56 -38.47 65.69
N ARG A 442 -2.35 -39.08 65.79
CA ARG A 442 -1.80 -40.32 65.09
C ARG A 442 -1.79 -40.40 63.53
N ALA A 443 -0.86 -41.08 62.83
CA ALA A 443 0.49 -41.66 63.05
C ALA A 443 1.03 -42.17 61.64
N LYS A 444 2.14 -42.91 61.39
CA LYS A 444 3.23 -43.57 62.17
C LYS A 444 4.43 -43.95 61.22
N SER A 445 5.59 -44.32 61.80
CA SER A 445 6.63 -45.32 61.38
C SER A 445 6.62 -46.00 59.98
N HIS A 446 7.74 -46.42 59.33
CA HIS A 446 9.21 -46.50 59.59
C HIS A 446 9.87 -47.14 58.31
N ASP A 447 11.20 -47.18 58.04
CA ASP A 447 12.36 -46.30 58.31
C ASP A 447 13.65 -46.81 57.57
N ILE A 448 14.78 -46.09 57.67
CA ILE A 448 16.21 -46.52 57.43
C ILE A 448 16.64 -46.96 56.00
N GLY A 449 17.81 -46.47 55.51
CA GLY A 449 18.60 -47.16 54.46
C GLY A 449 19.58 -46.33 53.59
N ARG A 450 20.87 -46.27 53.96
CA ARG A 450 22.05 -45.76 53.18
C ARG A 450 23.21 -46.78 53.38
N PRO A 451 24.42 -46.72 52.75
CA PRO A 451 24.99 -45.82 51.71
C PRO A 451 25.82 -46.56 50.59
N SER A 452 26.79 -45.87 49.96
CA SER A 452 28.10 -46.39 49.44
C SER A 452 28.19 -46.88 47.97
N THR A 453 29.32 -46.85 47.22
CA THR A 453 30.41 -45.85 46.97
C THR A 453 31.37 -46.30 45.83
N ARG A 454 32.07 -45.36 45.14
CA ARG A 454 33.34 -45.54 44.36
C ARG A 454 33.25 -46.43 43.08
N CYS A 455 34.18 -46.45 42.08
CA CYS A 455 35.22 -45.51 41.58
C CYS A 455 35.77 -45.97 40.19
N PHE A 456 36.59 -45.10 39.56
CA PHE A 456 37.75 -45.37 38.67
C PHE A 456 37.65 -45.53 37.11
N ASN A 457 38.43 -44.66 36.46
CA ASN A 457 39.41 -44.88 35.35
C ASN A 457 39.07 -44.83 33.83
N ARG A 458 39.66 -43.79 33.20
CA ARG A 458 40.36 -43.73 31.88
C ARG A 458 41.55 -44.73 31.82
N PRO A 459 42.17 -45.12 30.66
CA PRO A 459 42.80 -44.29 29.58
C PRO A 459 42.53 -44.82 28.14
N SER A 460 43.06 -44.36 27.00
CA SER A 460 43.71 -43.15 26.37
C SER A 460 44.39 -43.66 25.05
N VAL A 461 45.22 -42.83 24.38
CA VAL A 461 46.12 -43.15 23.22
C VAL A 461 45.46 -43.09 21.81
N THR A 462 46.08 -42.64 20.69
CA THR A 462 46.95 -41.49 20.28
C THR A 462 47.71 -41.83 18.97
N TYR A 463 48.34 -40.82 18.31
CA TYR A 463 49.19 -40.79 17.07
C TYR A 463 48.43 -40.38 15.78
N MET A 464 48.81 -39.36 14.97
CA MET A 464 50.10 -38.82 14.40
C MET A 464 50.53 -39.53 13.08
N VAL A 465 51.26 -38.96 12.09
CA VAL A 465 51.74 -37.59 11.71
C VAL A 465 52.28 -37.60 10.26
N ALA A 466 52.23 -36.46 9.52
CA ALA A 466 53.22 -35.91 8.54
C ALA A 466 52.52 -34.91 7.56
N GLN A 467 52.94 -33.66 7.28
CA GLN A 467 54.23 -33.03 6.91
C GLN A 467 54.65 -33.26 5.43
N THR A 468 55.19 -32.31 4.63
CA THR A 468 55.55 -30.85 4.72
C THR A 468 55.62 -30.29 3.25
N ASN A 469 56.16 -29.15 2.74
CA ASN A 469 56.95 -27.93 3.10
C ASN A 469 56.87 -26.95 1.87
N THR A 470 57.26 -25.65 1.74
CA THR A 470 57.65 -24.48 2.59
C THR A 470 57.62 -23.18 1.72
N GLY A 471 57.63 -21.97 2.33
CA GLY A 471 57.95 -20.67 1.67
C GLY A 471 56.73 -19.75 1.41
N ALA A 472 56.58 -18.48 1.87
CA ALA A 472 57.47 -17.37 2.30
C ALA A 472 58.06 -16.52 1.14
N MET A 473 58.09 -15.17 1.14
CA MET A 473 57.70 -14.19 2.18
C MET A 473 57.41 -12.75 1.64
N ARG A 474 56.50 -12.01 2.33
CA ARG A 474 56.41 -10.54 2.56
C ARG A 474 56.23 -9.46 1.44
N MET A 475 55.14 -8.70 1.62
CA MET A 475 55.00 -7.22 1.65
C MET A 475 55.16 -6.32 0.40
N SER A 476 54.02 -5.78 -0.05
CA SER A 476 53.84 -4.31 -0.18
C SER A 476 52.35 -3.94 -0.10
N MET A 477 51.93 -3.25 0.96
CA MET A 477 50.54 -2.79 1.14
C MET A 477 50.40 -1.32 0.73
N SER A 478 49.34 -1.00 -0.02
CA SER A 478 48.80 0.36 -0.10
C SER A 478 47.28 0.30 0.05
N CYS A 479 46.79 0.57 1.26
CA CYS A 479 45.35 0.69 1.51
C CYS A 479 44.77 1.81 0.63
N ASN A 480 43.67 1.52 -0.06
CA ASN A 480 42.88 2.53 -0.77
C ASN A 480 41.67 2.91 0.09
N MET A 481 41.41 4.21 0.27
CA MET A 481 40.55 4.70 1.36
C MET A 481 39.04 4.62 1.09
N ASN A 482 38.63 3.94 0.02
CA ASN A 482 37.24 3.86 -0.45
C ASN A 482 36.35 2.91 0.39
N GLY A 483 36.91 2.13 1.32
CA GLY A 483 36.19 1.08 2.05
C GLY A 483 35.15 1.56 3.08
N LEU A 484 35.31 2.77 3.64
CA LEU A 484 34.47 3.24 4.75
C LEU A 484 33.19 3.98 4.32
N VAL A 485 33.20 4.68 3.17
CA VAL A 485 31.99 5.30 2.61
C VAL A 485 31.01 4.23 2.12
N ALA A 486 31.51 3.05 1.74
CA ALA A 486 30.68 1.93 1.34
C ALA A 486 29.75 1.44 2.46
N SER A 487 30.22 1.36 3.71
CA SER A 487 29.54 0.60 4.79
C SER A 487 28.14 1.10 5.13
N TRP A 488 27.92 2.42 5.22
CA TRP A 488 26.59 3.00 5.44
C TRP A 488 25.66 2.81 4.24
N SER A 489 26.21 2.86 3.02
CA SER A 489 25.46 2.49 1.81
C SER A 489 25.16 0.99 1.78
N THR A 490 26.00 0.15 2.38
CA THR A 490 25.82 -1.31 2.47
C THR A 490 24.78 -1.69 3.52
N PHE A 491 24.75 -1.03 4.69
CA PHE A 491 23.68 -1.26 5.69
C PHE A 491 22.29 -1.02 5.09
N SER A 492 22.11 0.14 4.45
CA SER A 492 20.87 0.48 3.75
C SER A 492 20.59 -0.46 2.57
N LYS A 493 21.57 -0.78 1.72
CA LYS A 493 21.35 -1.66 0.54
C LYS A 493 21.23 -3.16 0.85
N ARG A 494 21.79 -3.66 1.95
CA ARG A 494 21.63 -5.08 2.37
C ARG A 494 20.29 -5.28 3.06
N PHE A 495 19.93 -4.45 4.05
CA PHE A 495 18.68 -4.65 4.79
C PHE A 495 17.43 -4.30 3.97
N LEU A 496 17.54 -3.40 2.98
CA LEU A 496 16.48 -3.19 1.98
C LEU A 496 16.44 -4.28 0.89
N ARG A 497 17.34 -5.28 0.91
CA ARG A 497 17.35 -6.43 0.00
C ARG A 497 16.81 -7.69 0.65
N SER A 498 17.29 -8.09 1.82
CA SER A 498 16.67 -9.15 2.63
C SER A 498 15.40 -8.60 3.28
N GLY A 499 14.27 -8.72 2.60
CA GLY A 499 13.05 -8.04 3.01
C GLY A 499 12.54 -8.43 4.40
N VAL A 500 12.39 -7.44 5.27
CA VAL A 500 11.36 -7.32 6.33
C VAL A 500 11.09 -5.82 6.47
N GLN A 501 9.84 -5.39 6.27
CA GLN A 501 9.47 -3.98 6.50
C GLN A 501 8.92 -3.80 7.91
N PHE A 502 9.72 -3.18 8.77
CA PHE A 502 9.22 -2.62 10.02
C PHE A 502 8.84 -1.14 9.87
N GLY A 503 7.71 -0.67 10.41
CA GLY A 503 6.75 -1.40 11.25
C GLY A 503 5.42 -0.66 11.45
N GLN A 504 4.87 -0.08 10.38
CA GLN A 504 3.60 0.68 10.34
C GLN A 504 3.42 1.84 11.35
N ALA A 505 4.40 2.17 12.21
CA ALA A 505 4.38 3.34 13.09
C ALA A 505 4.60 4.68 12.37
N MET A 506 4.96 4.66 11.08
CA MET A 506 5.05 5.84 10.21
C MET A 506 4.40 5.58 8.84
N ARG A 507 3.06 5.65 8.73
CA ARG A 507 2.41 5.76 7.41
C ARG A 507 2.68 7.14 6.80
N ILE A 508 3.37 7.21 5.65
CA ILE A 508 3.17 8.13 4.51
C ILE A 508 4.18 7.74 3.41
N ASN A 509 3.68 7.73 2.17
CA ASN A 509 4.32 7.65 0.85
C ASN A 509 5.72 7.06 0.65
N SER A 510 5.76 6.10 -0.27
CA SER A 510 6.91 5.80 -1.11
C SER A 510 6.75 6.44 -2.50
N ASP A 511 7.72 7.25 -2.90
CA ASP A 511 8.22 7.37 -4.27
C ASP A 511 9.77 7.26 -4.11
N TRP A 512 10.52 6.56 -4.97
CA TRP A 512 10.75 6.90 -6.37
C TRP A 512 11.14 5.73 -7.29
N LEU A 513 11.33 6.03 -8.57
CA LEU A 513 11.29 5.14 -9.74
C LEU A 513 12.67 4.76 -10.33
N GLN A 514 12.65 3.68 -11.12
CA GLN A 514 13.41 3.40 -12.37
C GLN A 514 14.96 3.58 -12.37
N TYR A 515 15.76 2.52 -12.52
CA TYR A 515 16.13 1.77 -13.77
C TYR A 515 17.42 2.32 -14.45
N PRO A 516 18.01 1.72 -15.52
CA PRO A 516 19.47 1.54 -15.59
C PRO A 516 20.15 2.31 -16.72
N LEU A 517 21.48 2.16 -16.85
CA LEU A 517 22.17 2.21 -18.16
C LEU A 517 23.42 1.33 -18.18
N LYS A 518 23.80 0.85 -19.37
CA LYS A 518 25.07 0.18 -19.68
C LYS A 518 25.87 1.05 -20.66
N SER A 519 27.19 0.85 -20.72
CA SER A 519 28.14 1.85 -21.18
C SER A 519 28.71 1.66 -22.59
N GLY A 520 29.10 2.80 -23.18
CA GLY A 520 30.10 2.94 -24.23
C GLY A 520 29.96 4.29 -24.95
N LEU A 521 31.00 4.92 -25.50
CA LEU A 521 32.45 4.94 -25.22
C LEU A 521 33.04 5.95 -26.23
N LEU A 522 33.91 6.89 -25.78
CA LEU A 522 34.59 7.89 -26.63
C LEU A 522 33.66 8.99 -27.22
N ASP A 523 34.11 10.19 -27.62
CA ASP A 523 35.49 10.68 -27.75
C ASP A 523 35.69 12.22 -27.55
N PHE A 524 36.96 12.63 -27.55
CA PHE A 524 37.58 13.98 -27.58
C PHE A 524 36.77 15.31 -27.57
N SER A 525 37.08 16.13 -26.55
CA SER A 525 37.33 17.59 -26.56
C SER A 525 36.53 18.54 -27.48
N GLY A 526 35.69 19.37 -26.86
CA GLY A 526 35.15 20.63 -27.41
C GLY A 526 34.52 21.47 -26.31
N ALA A 527 34.58 22.81 -26.40
CA ALA A 527 33.98 23.68 -25.38
C ALA A 527 32.44 23.67 -25.50
N ALA A 528 31.76 23.39 -24.39
CA ALA A 528 30.29 23.37 -24.31
C ALA A 528 29.80 24.24 -23.15
N LEU A 529 28.65 24.88 -23.36
CA LEU A 529 27.95 25.68 -22.34
C LEU A 529 27.40 24.78 -21.23
N ALA A 530 27.16 25.35 -20.05
CA ALA A 530 26.47 24.65 -18.97
C ALA A 530 25.10 24.14 -19.44
N SER A 531 24.90 22.83 -19.42
CA SER A 531 23.60 22.23 -19.74
C SER A 531 22.55 22.70 -18.73
N PRO A 532 21.40 23.24 -19.17
CA PRO A 532 20.28 23.42 -18.26
C PRO A 532 19.81 22.06 -17.76
N THR A 533 19.18 22.02 -16.58
CA THR A 533 18.42 20.87 -16.15
C THR A 533 17.39 20.51 -17.23
N GLU A 534 17.33 19.24 -17.65
CA GLU A 534 16.32 18.82 -18.62
C GLU A 534 14.92 19.11 -18.04
N PRO A 535 14.03 19.80 -18.79
CA PRO A 535 12.66 20.00 -18.35
C PRO A 535 11.94 18.64 -18.23
N PRO A 536 10.90 18.54 -17.38
CA PRO A 536 10.18 17.29 -17.19
C PRO A 536 9.67 16.75 -18.52
N LYS A 537 9.92 15.47 -18.80
CA LYS A 537 9.59 14.85 -20.09
C LYS A 537 8.07 14.65 -20.21
N CYS A 538 7.42 15.62 -20.83
CA CYS A 538 6.00 15.63 -21.10
C CYS A 538 5.64 14.90 -22.40
N LYS A 539 4.37 14.50 -22.51
CA LYS A 539 3.74 14.21 -23.81
C LYS A 539 3.55 15.53 -24.57
N LEU A 540 3.67 15.49 -25.90
CA LEU A 540 3.54 16.70 -26.73
C LEU A 540 2.16 17.34 -26.62
N SER A 541 2.12 18.67 -26.73
CA SER A 541 0.90 19.48 -26.79
C SER A 541 0.89 20.41 -28.01
N PRO A 542 -0.27 20.92 -28.45
CA PRO A 542 -0.38 21.88 -29.56
C PRO A 542 0.39 23.20 -29.39
N PHE A 543 1.00 23.44 -28.21
CA PHE A 543 1.83 24.60 -27.91
C PHE A 543 3.33 24.33 -28.12
N ASP A 544 3.73 23.07 -28.29
CA ASP A 544 5.12 22.68 -28.47
C ASP A 544 5.53 22.70 -29.96
N LYS A 545 6.74 23.20 -30.26
CA LYS A 545 7.25 23.32 -31.65
C LYS A 545 7.35 21.99 -32.41
N ALA A 546 7.29 20.86 -31.72
CA ALA A 546 7.32 19.52 -32.28
C ALA A 546 5.92 18.91 -32.48
N TRP A 547 4.84 19.64 -32.16
CA TRP A 547 3.49 19.18 -32.48
C TRP A 547 3.29 19.09 -34.00
N PRO A 548 2.71 18.00 -34.53
CA PRO A 548 2.60 17.82 -35.97
C PRO A 548 1.77 18.93 -36.62
N ILE A 549 2.25 19.41 -37.77
CA ILE A 549 1.56 20.44 -38.55
C ILE A 549 0.30 19.87 -39.22
N ASP A 550 -0.65 20.72 -39.63
CA ASP A 550 -1.91 20.27 -40.26
C ASP A 550 -1.68 19.37 -41.50
N ALA A 551 -0.55 19.53 -42.22
CA ALA A 551 -0.16 18.65 -43.32
C ALA A 551 0.24 17.22 -42.88
N GLU A 552 0.83 17.04 -41.69
CA GLU A 552 1.09 15.72 -41.13
C GLU A 552 -0.18 15.05 -40.61
N TRP A 553 -1.10 15.83 -40.03
CA TRP A 553 -2.43 15.34 -39.65
C TRP A 553 -3.26 14.94 -40.86
N ALA A 554 -3.16 15.67 -41.98
CA ALA A 554 -3.74 15.28 -43.26
C ALA A 554 -3.12 13.99 -43.81
N ALA A 555 -1.78 13.86 -43.81
CA ALA A 555 -1.12 12.63 -44.25
C ALA A 555 -1.49 11.40 -43.38
N LEU A 556 -1.66 11.59 -42.07
CA LEU A 556 -2.24 10.55 -41.19
C LEU A 556 -3.67 10.22 -41.63
N ASN A 557 -4.53 11.22 -41.82
CA ASN A 557 -5.93 11.04 -42.22
C ASN A 557 -6.07 10.24 -43.51
N ASP A 558 -5.27 10.57 -44.53
CA ASP A 558 -5.24 9.86 -45.81
C ASP A 558 -4.80 8.40 -45.61
N SER A 559 -3.78 8.16 -44.80
CA SER A 559 -3.29 6.80 -44.50
C SER A 559 -4.30 5.92 -43.75
N ILE A 560 -5.25 6.52 -43.01
CA ILE A 560 -6.34 5.81 -42.32
C ILE A 560 -7.70 5.94 -43.03
N SER A 561 -7.70 6.25 -44.33
CA SER A 561 -8.90 6.35 -45.17
C SER A 561 -9.92 7.39 -44.67
N GLY A 562 -9.48 8.63 -44.44
CA GLY A 562 -10.35 9.76 -44.14
C GLY A 562 -11.02 9.74 -42.75
N SER A 563 -10.55 8.87 -41.85
CA SER A 563 -11.21 8.59 -40.56
C SER A 563 -10.69 9.41 -39.37
N LEU A 564 -9.88 10.45 -39.61
CA LEU A 564 -9.43 11.40 -38.59
C LEU A 564 -10.39 12.59 -38.47
N ILE A 565 -10.89 12.83 -37.27
CA ILE A 565 -11.73 13.98 -36.91
C ILE A 565 -10.87 14.97 -36.11
N LYS A 566 -10.75 16.22 -36.58
CA LYS A 566 -10.28 17.35 -35.75
C LYS A 566 -11.40 17.72 -34.78
N THR A 567 -11.15 17.72 -33.48
CA THR A 567 -12.22 17.76 -32.47
C THR A 567 -13.08 19.03 -32.56
N ARG A 568 -14.40 18.83 -32.55
CA ARG A 568 -15.41 19.89 -32.52
C ARG A 568 -16.44 19.57 -31.43
N PRO A 569 -16.32 20.12 -30.21
CA PRO A 569 -17.22 19.78 -29.11
C PRO A 569 -18.68 20.06 -29.49
N ALA A 570 -19.57 19.08 -29.34
CA ALA A 570 -20.95 19.18 -29.83
C ALA A 570 -21.65 20.46 -29.35
N ALA A 571 -21.43 20.84 -28.09
CA ALA A 571 -21.99 22.01 -27.43
C ALA A 571 -21.46 23.36 -27.93
N SER A 572 -20.45 23.43 -28.80
CA SER A 572 -19.94 24.72 -29.30
C SER A 572 -21.01 25.53 -30.02
N SER A 573 -21.99 24.86 -30.63
CA SER A 573 -23.14 25.48 -31.31
C SER A 573 -24.10 26.24 -30.38
N CYS A 574 -24.00 26.03 -29.06
CA CYS A 574 -24.72 26.83 -28.07
C CYS A 574 -24.08 28.19 -27.76
N TYR A 575 -22.89 28.45 -28.29
CA TYR A 575 -22.16 29.70 -28.11
C TYR A 575 -22.29 30.56 -29.37
N ARG A 576 -22.43 31.88 -29.20
CA ARG A 576 -22.81 32.85 -30.26
C ARG A 576 -22.00 32.75 -31.56
N THR A 577 -20.73 32.35 -31.47
CA THR A 577 -19.79 32.26 -32.60
C THR A 577 -19.56 30.85 -33.12
N ASN A 578 -20.19 29.82 -32.52
CA ASN A 578 -19.91 28.39 -32.75
C ASN A 578 -18.39 28.09 -32.88
N PRO A 579 -17.57 28.33 -31.84
CA PRO A 579 -16.10 28.47 -31.98
C PRO A 579 -15.31 27.24 -32.44
N PHE A 580 -15.99 26.12 -32.71
CA PHE A 580 -15.40 24.90 -33.30
C PHE A 580 -16.20 24.36 -34.50
N ASP A 581 -17.15 25.12 -35.07
CA ASP A 581 -17.99 24.71 -36.19
C ASP A 581 -18.68 23.33 -35.97
N SER A 582 -19.28 23.15 -34.79
CA SER A 582 -20.18 22.01 -34.50
C SER A 582 -21.37 22.03 -35.45
N SER A 583 -21.66 20.89 -36.07
CA SER A 583 -22.77 20.68 -37.00
C SER A 583 -24.11 20.38 -36.32
N LEU A 584 -24.12 20.16 -35.00
CA LEU A 584 -25.34 19.86 -34.24
C LEU A 584 -26.01 21.15 -33.76
N ASN A 585 -27.32 21.25 -33.90
CA ASN A 585 -28.10 22.37 -33.38
C ASN A 585 -28.09 22.36 -31.84
N CYS A 586 -27.89 23.52 -31.20
CA CYS A 586 -27.85 23.62 -29.74
C CYS A 586 -29.07 23.00 -29.04
N ASN A 587 -30.28 23.19 -29.58
CA ASN A 587 -31.50 22.63 -29.00
C ASN A 587 -31.48 21.08 -28.94
N VAL A 588 -30.77 20.44 -29.87
CA VAL A 588 -30.55 18.97 -29.87
C VAL A 588 -29.49 18.60 -28.84
N VAL A 589 -28.47 19.43 -28.63
CA VAL A 589 -27.45 19.21 -27.60
C VAL A 589 -28.06 19.34 -26.20
N GLU A 590 -28.78 20.44 -25.92
CA GLU A 590 -29.49 20.67 -24.66
C GLU A 590 -30.47 19.52 -24.33
N ALA A 591 -31.35 19.16 -25.27
CA ALA A 591 -32.40 18.17 -25.03
C ALA A 591 -31.89 16.73 -24.81
N ASN A 592 -30.65 16.42 -25.18
CA ASN A 592 -30.07 15.07 -25.06
C ASN A 592 -28.84 15.00 -24.13
N TRP A 593 -28.44 16.10 -23.48
CA TRP A 593 -27.22 16.17 -22.66
C TRP A 593 -27.20 15.25 -21.43
N THR A 594 -28.35 14.76 -20.98
CA THR A 594 -28.42 13.78 -19.87
C THR A 594 -28.32 12.33 -20.33
N GLN A 595 -28.36 12.06 -21.64
CA GLN A 595 -28.40 10.69 -22.18
C GLN A 595 -27.00 10.14 -22.43
N SER A 596 -26.63 9.03 -21.78
CA SER A 596 -25.34 8.36 -22.00
C SER A 596 -25.13 7.93 -23.47
N MET A 597 -26.20 7.55 -24.18
CA MET A 597 -26.11 7.24 -25.62
C MET A 597 -25.79 8.44 -26.51
N PHE A 598 -26.15 9.66 -26.10
CA PHE A 598 -25.81 10.87 -26.85
C PHE A 598 -24.28 11.08 -26.80
N HIS A 599 -23.67 11.06 -25.60
CA HIS A 599 -22.21 11.12 -25.44
C HIS A 599 -21.49 9.93 -26.10
N ALA A 600 -22.08 8.74 -26.09
CA ALA A 600 -21.51 7.56 -26.75
C ALA A 600 -21.39 7.71 -28.26
N ASN A 601 -22.34 8.39 -28.90
CA ASN A 601 -22.41 8.62 -30.33
C ASN A 601 -21.69 9.91 -30.80
N LEU A 602 -21.08 10.68 -29.88
CA LEU A 602 -20.20 11.80 -30.17
C LEU A 602 -18.71 11.37 -30.13
N PRO A 603 -17.83 11.90 -31.00
CA PRO A 603 -16.43 11.46 -31.06
C PRO A 603 -15.59 11.88 -29.84
N GLU A 604 -15.86 13.06 -29.27
CA GLU A 604 -15.08 13.68 -28.20
C GLU A 604 -15.74 13.55 -26.82
N SER A 605 -17.08 13.52 -26.78
CA SER A 605 -17.83 13.75 -25.55
C SER A 605 -17.81 12.57 -24.57
N ILE A 606 -17.94 12.85 -23.27
CA ILE A 606 -17.98 11.87 -22.17
C ILE A 606 -19.13 12.19 -21.21
N SER A 607 -19.68 11.17 -20.54
CA SER A 607 -20.82 11.34 -19.62
C SER A 607 -20.47 12.17 -18.39
N SER A 608 -19.20 12.21 -17.96
CA SER A 608 -18.74 12.96 -16.78
C SER A 608 -17.88 14.16 -17.18
N ALA A 609 -18.50 15.18 -17.78
CA ALA A 609 -17.85 16.35 -18.37
C ALA A 609 -16.97 17.18 -17.40
N LEU A 610 -17.14 17.00 -16.09
CA LEU A 610 -16.24 17.51 -15.04
C LEU A 610 -14.76 17.14 -15.31
N TYR A 611 -14.51 15.90 -15.77
CA TYR A 611 -13.16 15.44 -16.14
C TYR A 611 -12.69 15.92 -17.54
N ALA A 612 -13.56 16.53 -18.33
CA ALA A 612 -13.21 17.30 -19.53
C ALA A 612 -12.97 18.80 -19.22
N ASN A 613 -12.83 19.13 -17.93
CA ASN A 613 -12.70 20.50 -17.39
C ASN A 613 -13.92 21.40 -17.69
N ASN A 614 -15.12 20.82 -17.87
CA ASN A 614 -16.37 21.55 -18.19
C ASN A 614 -16.23 22.56 -19.35
N SER A 615 -15.28 22.31 -20.24
CA SER A 615 -14.67 23.33 -21.11
C SER A 615 -15.55 23.77 -22.27
N CYS A 616 -16.56 22.98 -22.61
CA CYS A 616 -17.64 23.36 -23.51
C CYS A 616 -18.89 22.57 -23.13
N LEU A 617 -19.92 23.28 -22.67
CA LEU A 617 -21.17 22.73 -22.14
C LEU A 617 -22.37 23.46 -22.76
N PRO A 618 -23.54 22.83 -22.93
CA PRO A 618 -24.75 23.54 -23.31
C PRO A 618 -25.37 24.28 -22.10
N PRO A 619 -26.21 25.30 -22.33
CA PRO A 619 -27.06 25.88 -21.30
C PRO A 619 -27.83 24.83 -20.52
N GLY A 620 -28.02 25.08 -19.22
CA GLY A 620 -28.71 24.15 -18.31
C GLY A 620 -27.86 22.97 -17.81
N ALA A 621 -26.73 22.64 -18.45
CA ALA A 621 -25.81 21.63 -17.92
C ALA A 621 -25.14 22.08 -16.62
N GLN A 622 -24.86 21.13 -15.72
CA GLN A 622 -24.20 21.40 -14.44
C GLN A 622 -22.81 22.01 -14.68
N GLY A 623 -22.56 23.19 -14.11
CA GLY A 623 -21.32 23.94 -14.31
C GLY A 623 -21.20 24.77 -15.59
N TYR A 624 -22.25 24.85 -16.42
CA TYR A 624 -22.25 25.75 -17.59
C TYR A 624 -22.00 27.20 -17.17
N ASN A 625 -20.93 27.82 -17.68
CA ASN A 625 -20.61 29.22 -17.47
C ASN A 625 -20.39 29.94 -18.80
N LYS A 626 -21.39 30.73 -19.21
CA LYS A 626 -21.39 31.52 -20.45
C LYS A 626 -20.19 32.49 -20.58
N THR A 627 -19.62 32.94 -19.46
CA THR A 627 -18.49 33.88 -19.43
C THR A 627 -17.14 33.20 -19.67
N VAL A 628 -17.01 31.91 -19.32
CA VAL A 628 -15.81 31.09 -19.62
C VAL A 628 -15.75 30.74 -21.12
N GLY A 629 -16.91 30.62 -21.76
CA GLY A 629 -17.00 30.32 -23.18
C GLY A 629 -16.92 28.82 -23.47
N CYS A 630 -16.38 28.47 -24.64
CA CYS A 630 -16.18 27.09 -25.10
C CYS A 630 -14.74 26.94 -25.60
N HIS A 631 -14.04 25.93 -25.09
CA HIS A 631 -12.69 25.51 -25.48
C HIS A 631 -12.58 23.98 -25.43
N LEU A 632 -11.48 23.40 -25.94
CA LEU A 632 -11.29 21.94 -25.90
C LEU A 632 -11.03 21.42 -24.48
N GLY A 633 -10.31 22.18 -23.65
CA GLY A 633 -9.98 21.80 -22.26
C GLY A 633 -9.46 20.36 -22.15
N GLY A 634 -10.20 19.50 -21.43
CA GLY A 634 -9.85 18.08 -21.25
C GLY A 634 -10.28 17.13 -22.36
N TYR A 635 -10.85 17.61 -23.48
CA TYR A 635 -11.17 16.81 -24.66
C TYR A 635 -9.91 16.55 -25.53
N PRO A 636 -9.86 15.44 -26.30
CA PRO A 636 -8.79 15.16 -27.25
C PRO A 636 -8.68 16.23 -28.34
N SER A 637 -7.50 16.41 -28.92
CA SER A 637 -7.29 17.36 -30.03
C SER A 637 -7.73 16.78 -31.37
N TYR A 638 -7.56 15.47 -31.54
CA TYR A 638 -7.99 14.69 -32.69
C TYR A 638 -8.60 13.36 -32.25
N VAL A 639 -9.53 12.83 -33.03
CA VAL A 639 -10.20 11.55 -32.78
C VAL A 639 -10.13 10.68 -34.03
N VAL A 640 -9.70 9.43 -33.91
CA VAL A 640 -9.86 8.41 -34.95
C VAL A 640 -11.22 7.78 -34.80
N ASN A 641 -12.07 7.93 -35.81
CA ASN A 641 -13.34 7.19 -35.91
C ASN A 641 -13.04 5.77 -36.40
N ALA A 642 -12.74 4.86 -35.48
CA ALA A 642 -12.19 3.56 -35.83
C ALA A 642 -13.28 2.59 -36.32
N THR A 643 -13.05 2.04 -37.51
CA THR A 643 -13.87 0.97 -38.11
C THR A 643 -13.10 -0.33 -38.30
N SER A 644 -11.78 -0.25 -38.48
CA SER A 644 -10.87 -1.39 -38.64
C SER A 644 -9.67 -1.34 -37.69
N ASP A 645 -9.01 -2.49 -37.50
CA ASP A 645 -7.83 -2.63 -36.65
C ASP A 645 -6.59 -1.98 -37.26
N GLU A 646 -6.52 -1.95 -38.60
CA GLU A 646 -5.42 -1.38 -39.37
C GLU A 646 -5.40 0.16 -39.25
N GLN A 647 -6.58 0.80 -39.26
CA GLN A 647 -6.72 2.23 -38.96
C GLN A 647 -6.18 2.57 -37.57
N ILE A 648 -6.51 1.74 -36.57
CA ILE A 648 -6.00 1.88 -35.20
C ILE A 648 -4.48 1.68 -35.20
N ALA A 649 -3.98 0.60 -35.80
CA ALA A 649 -2.56 0.25 -35.82
C ALA A 649 -1.66 1.34 -36.39
N LEU A 650 -2.06 1.94 -37.52
CA LEU A 650 -1.36 3.08 -38.11
C LEU A 650 -1.39 4.30 -37.18
N ALA A 651 -2.56 4.67 -36.66
CA ALA A 651 -2.73 5.87 -35.85
C ALA A 651 -2.04 5.80 -34.47
N VAL A 652 -2.15 4.67 -33.77
CA VAL A 652 -1.52 4.51 -32.44
C VAL A 652 0.00 4.44 -32.54
N LYS A 653 0.53 3.80 -33.59
CA LYS A 653 1.96 3.79 -33.87
C LYS A 653 2.46 5.20 -34.17
N TRP A 654 1.83 5.90 -35.12
CA TRP A 654 2.19 7.25 -35.53
C TRP A 654 2.20 8.24 -34.36
N ALA A 655 1.23 8.14 -33.45
CA ALA A 655 1.14 8.99 -32.26
C ALA A 655 2.17 8.60 -31.19
N SER A 656 2.39 7.31 -31.00
CA SER A 656 3.37 6.77 -30.05
C SER A 656 4.81 7.17 -30.42
N GLU A 657 5.19 7.00 -31.70
CA GLU A 657 6.49 7.42 -32.25
C GLU A 657 6.73 8.93 -32.13
N ARG A 658 5.64 9.73 -32.09
CA ARG A 658 5.66 11.19 -31.88
C ARG A 658 5.52 11.62 -30.42
N ASN A 659 5.49 10.68 -29.46
CA ASN A 659 5.29 10.97 -28.03
C ASN A 659 4.01 11.80 -27.74
N ILE A 660 2.96 11.59 -28.53
CA ILE A 660 1.63 12.16 -28.33
C ILE A 660 0.86 11.26 -27.35
N ARG A 661 0.03 11.85 -26.48
CA ARG A 661 -0.83 11.07 -25.57
C ARG A 661 -1.88 10.32 -26.39
N ILE A 662 -2.09 9.03 -26.10
CA ILE A 662 -3.17 8.23 -26.68
C ILE A 662 -4.28 8.08 -25.63
N VAL A 663 -5.52 8.28 -26.05
CA VAL A 663 -6.75 8.04 -25.27
C VAL A 663 -7.59 7.00 -26.00
N VAL A 664 -8.42 6.25 -25.29
CA VAL A 664 -9.34 5.26 -25.88
C VAL A 664 -10.75 5.51 -25.37
N LYS A 665 -11.71 5.68 -26.29
CA LYS A 665 -13.13 5.87 -25.97
C LYS A 665 -13.98 4.81 -26.65
N GLY A 666 -14.67 4.00 -25.84
CA GLY A 666 -15.86 3.28 -26.27
C GLY A 666 -17.06 4.24 -26.27
N THR A 667 -17.83 4.22 -25.19
CA THR A 667 -19.04 5.05 -25.02
C THR A 667 -18.83 6.34 -24.21
N GLY A 668 -17.65 6.56 -23.61
CA GLY A 668 -17.41 7.75 -22.77
C GLY A 668 -18.08 7.71 -21.38
N HIS A 669 -18.63 6.56 -20.99
CA HIS A 669 -19.34 6.31 -19.73
C HIS A 669 -18.42 6.18 -18.49
N ASP A 670 -17.17 6.64 -18.57
CA ASP A 670 -16.16 6.45 -17.52
C ASP A 670 -16.30 7.49 -16.39
N LEU A 671 -16.63 7.01 -15.18
CA LEU A 671 -16.85 7.84 -13.98
C LEU A 671 -15.56 8.46 -13.40
N CYS A 672 -14.40 8.18 -14.01
CA CYS A 672 -13.07 8.50 -13.51
C CYS A 672 -12.26 9.38 -14.50
N GLY A 673 -12.89 9.84 -15.59
CA GLY A 673 -12.26 10.69 -16.61
C GLY A 673 -11.29 10.00 -17.56
N ARG A 674 -11.12 8.67 -17.47
CA ARG A 674 -10.04 7.91 -18.14
C ARG A 674 -10.22 7.77 -19.65
N SER A 675 -11.44 8.00 -20.15
CA SER A 675 -11.76 7.99 -21.59
C SER A 675 -11.68 9.38 -22.26
N SER A 676 -11.08 10.38 -21.60
CA SER A 676 -10.76 11.68 -22.20
C SER A 676 -9.36 12.14 -21.80
N GLY A 677 -8.87 13.17 -22.48
CA GLY A 677 -7.61 13.82 -22.15
C GLY A 677 -7.25 14.91 -23.14
N ALA A 678 -6.86 16.06 -22.62
CA ALA A 678 -6.27 17.14 -23.41
C ALA A 678 -5.07 16.64 -24.25
N HIS A 679 -4.79 17.35 -25.35
CA HIS A 679 -3.56 17.22 -26.14
C HIS A 679 -3.29 15.80 -26.66
N SER A 680 -4.37 15.02 -26.86
CA SER A 680 -4.29 13.60 -27.20
C SER A 680 -4.89 13.29 -28.57
N LEU A 681 -4.48 12.13 -29.10
CA LEU A 681 -5.20 11.41 -30.14
C LEU A 681 -6.10 10.36 -29.46
N SER A 682 -7.42 10.52 -29.58
CA SER A 682 -8.39 9.54 -29.08
C SER A 682 -8.70 8.48 -30.13
N ILE A 683 -8.64 7.21 -29.75
CA ILE A 683 -9.17 6.10 -30.55
C ILE A 683 -10.62 5.86 -30.12
N TRP A 684 -11.57 6.26 -30.96
CA TRP A 684 -13.00 6.09 -30.70
C TRP A 684 -13.49 4.81 -31.38
N THR A 685 -13.71 3.76 -30.58
CA THR A 685 -14.03 2.41 -31.08
C THR A 685 -15.50 2.22 -31.42
N ARG A 686 -16.38 3.19 -31.11
CA ARG A 686 -17.86 3.12 -31.22
C ARG A 686 -18.38 2.56 -32.55
N HIS A 687 -17.69 2.84 -33.67
CA HIS A 687 -18.10 2.40 -35.00
C HIS A 687 -17.59 0.99 -35.38
N MET A 688 -16.76 0.35 -34.55
CA MET A 688 -16.48 -1.08 -34.63
C MET A 688 -17.71 -1.87 -34.13
N GLN A 689 -18.57 -2.31 -35.06
CA GLN A 689 -19.88 -2.93 -34.77
C GLN A 689 -20.00 -4.39 -35.25
N ARG A 690 -18.89 -5.09 -35.52
CA ARG A 690 -18.91 -6.51 -35.89
C ARG A 690 -19.44 -7.36 -34.73
N VAL A 691 -20.41 -8.22 -35.01
CA VAL A 691 -20.92 -9.25 -34.08
C VAL A 691 -21.13 -10.56 -34.83
N LYS A 692 -20.79 -11.69 -34.20
CA LYS A 692 -21.14 -13.04 -34.66
C LYS A 692 -21.45 -13.92 -33.45
N PHE A 693 -22.63 -14.52 -33.41
CA PHE A 693 -22.91 -15.67 -32.54
C PHE A 693 -22.34 -16.96 -33.15
N ASP A 694 -21.68 -17.80 -32.35
CA ASP A 694 -21.11 -19.06 -32.80
C ASP A 694 -21.32 -20.16 -31.72
N PRO A 695 -22.18 -21.16 -31.97
CA PRO A 695 -22.48 -22.22 -31.01
C PRO A 695 -21.46 -23.37 -31.00
N ASN A 696 -20.46 -23.37 -31.90
CA ASN A 696 -19.49 -24.46 -32.05
C ASN A 696 -18.05 -23.92 -32.13
N TRP A 697 -17.75 -22.85 -31.39
CA TRP A 697 -16.45 -22.21 -31.46
C TRP A 697 -15.40 -23.01 -30.69
N ILE A 698 -14.28 -23.34 -31.35
CA ILE A 698 -13.21 -24.17 -30.78
C ILE A 698 -12.44 -23.37 -29.73
N VAL A 699 -12.44 -23.85 -28.48
CA VAL A 699 -11.77 -23.18 -27.36
C VAL A 699 -10.26 -23.40 -27.42
N PRO A 700 -9.43 -22.34 -27.57
CA PRO A 700 -7.98 -22.44 -27.75
C PRO A 700 -7.29 -23.28 -26.67
N GLY A 701 -6.34 -24.11 -27.09
CA GLY A 701 -5.62 -25.04 -26.21
C GLY A 701 -6.43 -26.26 -25.76
N THR A 702 -7.61 -26.50 -26.34
CA THR A 702 -8.46 -27.65 -25.99
C THR A 702 -9.07 -28.33 -27.23
N ASN A 703 -9.51 -29.57 -27.06
CA ASN A 703 -10.27 -30.31 -28.07
C ASN A 703 -11.80 -30.12 -27.89
N LYS A 704 -12.25 -28.98 -27.36
CA LYS A 704 -13.67 -28.70 -27.06
C LYS A 704 -14.18 -27.49 -27.82
N THR A 705 -15.47 -27.52 -28.15
CA THR A 705 -16.23 -26.35 -28.57
C THR A 705 -17.05 -25.79 -27.41
N ASP A 706 -17.40 -24.51 -27.51
CA ASP A 706 -18.32 -23.83 -26.59
C ASP A 706 -19.15 -22.78 -27.36
N THR A 707 -20.22 -22.27 -26.75
CA THR A 707 -21.07 -21.24 -27.36
C THR A 707 -20.55 -19.86 -27.00
N VAL A 708 -20.34 -19.01 -28.01
CA VAL A 708 -19.74 -17.68 -27.84
C VAL A 708 -20.46 -16.59 -28.62
N LEU A 709 -20.28 -15.35 -28.15
CA LEU A 709 -20.50 -14.14 -28.91
C LEU A 709 -19.13 -13.52 -29.23
N ILE A 710 -18.77 -13.49 -30.52
CA ILE A 710 -17.64 -12.71 -31.02
C ILE A 710 -18.15 -11.28 -31.22
N ALA A 711 -17.57 -10.32 -30.50
CA ALA A 711 -18.13 -8.98 -30.32
C ALA A 711 -17.05 -7.90 -30.40
N ALA A 712 -17.22 -6.94 -31.31
CA ALA A 712 -16.36 -5.78 -31.42
C ALA A 712 -16.46 -4.86 -30.19
N SER A 713 -15.34 -4.27 -29.79
CA SER A 713 -15.17 -3.45 -28.58
C SER A 713 -16.01 -2.15 -28.57
N GLY A 714 -16.52 -1.73 -29.74
CA GLY A 714 -17.39 -0.57 -29.91
C GLY A 714 -18.88 -0.81 -29.60
N LEU A 715 -19.28 -2.05 -29.35
CA LEU A 715 -20.66 -2.41 -29.03
C LEU A 715 -21.04 -1.95 -27.61
N THR A 716 -22.29 -1.57 -27.45
CA THR A 716 -22.94 -1.41 -26.13
C THR A 716 -23.47 -2.75 -25.64
N TYR A 717 -23.82 -2.85 -24.34
CA TYR A 717 -24.51 -4.05 -23.85
C TYR A 717 -25.91 -4.23 -24.46
N GLY A 718 -26.60 -3.15 -24.83
CA GLY A 718 -27.84 -3.22 -25.61
C GLY A 718 -27.64 -3.93 -26.95
N ASP A 719 -26.58 -3.58 -27.68
CA ASP A 719 -26.24 -4.23 -28.96
C ASP A 719 -25.85 -5.71 -28.75
N ALA A 720 -24.96 -5.98 -27.79
CA ALA A 720 -24.35 -7.29 -27.60
C ALA A 720 -25.32 -8.32 -26.97
N VAL A 721 -26.02 -7.95 -25.90
CA VAL A 721 -27.06 -8.79 -25.27
C VAL A 721 -28.24 -8.94 -26.23
N GLY A 722 -28.64 -7.86 -26.92
CA GLY A 722 -29.67 -7.90 -27.96
C GLY A 722 -29.32 -8.78 -29.18
N HIS A 723 -28.03 -9.02 -29.45
CA HIS A 723 -27.60 -10.00 -30.45
C HIS A 723 -27.66 -11.43 -29.90
N ALA A 724 -27.12 -11.69 -28.71
CA ALA A 724 -27.15 -13.02 -28.10
C ALA A 724 -28.58 -13.56 -27.91
N LEU A 725 -29.52 -12.69 -27.48
CA LEU A 725 -30.92 -13.05 -27.23
C LEU A 725 -31.67 -13.52 -28.49
N LYS A 726 -31.26 -13.09 -29.69
CA LYS A 726 -31.82 -13.59 -30.97
C LYS A 726 -31.55 -15.07 -31.20
N HIS A 727 -30.53 -15.61 -30.54
CA HIS A 727 -30.16 -17.02 -30.56
C HIS A 727 -30.55 -17.76 -29.28
N GLY A 728 -31.43 -17.16 -28.44
CA GLY A 728 -31.85 -17.75 -27.17
C GLY A 728 -30.77 -17.79 -26.09
N HIS A 729 -29.73 -16.95 -26.21
CA HIS A 729 -28.58 -16.93 -25.33
C HIS A 729 -28.36 -15.55 -24.67
N VAL A 730 -27.52 -15.50 -23.64
CA VAL A 730 -27.07 -14.29 -22.93
C VAL A 730 -25.55 -14.32 -22.77
N ILE A 731 -24.94 -13.15 -22.62
CA ILE A 731 -23.56 -12.98 -22.14
C ILE A 731 -23.61 -12.36 -20.74
N VAL A 732 -22.56 -12.50 -19.94
CA VAL A 732 -22.42 -11.69 -18.71
C VAL A 732 -22.26 -10.23 -19.12
N SER A 733 -23.18 -9.39 -18.66
CA SER A 733 -23.31 -7.97 -19.05
C SER A 733 -23.27 -7.05 -17.83
N GLY A 734 -23.12 -5.74 -18.07
CA GLY A 734 -23.57 -4.73 -17.12
C GLY A 734 -25.10 -4.66 -17.02
N ASN A 735 -25.61 -3.89 -16.07
CA ASN A 735 -27.04 -3.58 -15.95
C ASN A 735 -27.49 -2.58 -17.04
N ASP A 736 -26.76 -1.48 -17.18
CA ASP A 736 -27.06 -0.38 -18.11
C ASP A 736 -26.68 -0.77 -19.54
N ALA A 737 -27.66 -0.75 -20.44
CA ALA A 737 -27.51 -1.14 -21.84
C ALA A 737 -26.58 -0.21 -22.65
N THR A 738 -26.34 1.02 -22.17
CA THR A 738 -25.53 2.05 -22.84
C THR A 738 -24.03 1.97 -22.51
N VAL A 739 -23.67 1.15 -21.50
CA VAL A 739 -22.28 0.84 -21.17
C VAL A 739 -21.64 0.02 -22.31
N GLY A 740 -20.46 0.46 -22.75
CA GLY A 740 -19.69 -0.23 -23.80
C GLY A 740 -18.86 -1.40 -23.24
N LEU A 741 -18.73 -2.46 -24.04
CA LEU A 741 -17.96 -3.66 -23.67
C LEU A 741 -16.54 -3.31 -23.20
N GLY A 742 -15.86 -2.42 -23.93
CA GLY A 742 -14.45 -2.08 -23.75
C GLY A 742 -14.00 -1.83 -22.30
N GLY A 743 -14.48 -0.75 -21.68
CA GLY A 743 -14.02 -0.32 -20.35
C GLY A 743 -14.55 -1.18 -19.20
N HIS A 744 -15.79 -1.65 -19.32
CA HIS A 744 -16.46 -2.44 -18.29
C HIS A 744 -15.78 -3.80 -18.12
N ILE A 745 -15.59 -4.56 -19.21
CA ILE A 745 -14.95 -5.87 -19.20
C ILE A 745 -13.50 -5.77 -18.70
N GLN A 746 -12.71 -4.84 -19.24
CA GLN A 746 -11.27 -4.73 -18.87
C GLN A 746 -11.02 -4.36 -17.40
N GLY A 747 -11.93 -3.64 -16.74
CA GLY A 747 -11.85 -3.37 -15.30
C GLY A 747 -12.43 -4.49 -14.42
N GLY A 748 -13.07 -5.49 -15.02
CA GLY A 748 -13.67 -6.66 -14.34
C GLY A 748 -15.09 -6.93 -14.83
N GLY A 749 -15.97 -5.92 -14.74
CA GLY A 749 -17.30 -5.95 -15.31
C GLY A 749 -18.32 -6.77 -14.53
N HIS A 750 -19.04 -6.13 -13.60
CA HIS A 750 -20.18 -6.75 -12.89
C HIS A 750 -21.53 -6.43 -13.56
N GLY A 751 -22.53 -7.25 -13.27
CA GLY A 751 -23.94 -6.97 -13.56
C GLY A 751 -24.85 -8.14 -13.16
N PRO A 752 -26.07 -8.28 -13.74
CA PRO A 752 -27.13 -9.12 -13.16
C PRO A 752 -26.77 -10.60 -13.06
N LEU A 753 -26.04 -11.13 -14.04
CA LEU A 753 -25.66 -12.56 -14.12
C LEU A 753 -24.37 -12.89 -13.36
N SER A 754 -23.66 -11.90 -12.81
CA SER A 754 -22.29 -12.10 -12.33
C SER A 754 -22.19 -13.08 -11.15
N SER A 755 -23.15 -13.05 -10.22
CA SER A 755 -23.19 -13.98 -9.09
C SER A 755 -23.43 -15.44 -9.48
N THR A 756 -23.85 -15.69 -10.73
CA THR A 756 -24.08 -17.03 -11.30
C THR A 756 -22.94 -17.48 -12.22
N PHE A 757 -22.41 -16.60 -13.07
CA PHE A 757 -21.47 -16.95 -14.15
C PHE A 757 -20.08 -16.29 -14.04
N GLY A 758 -19.77 -15.59 -12.95
CA GLY A 758 -18.53 -14.83 -12.79
C GLY A 758 -18.62 -13.44 -13.41
N LEU A 759 -17.55 -12.64 -13.29
CA LEU A 759 -17.52 -11.30 -13.87
C LEU A 759 -17.34 -11.38 -15.40
N ALA A 760 -17.62 -10.29 -16.12
CA ALA A 760 -17.49 -10.28 -17.59
C ALA A 760 -16.03 -10.57 -18.04
N ALA A 761 -15.03 -10.14 -17.26
CA ALA A 761 -13.64 -10.52 -17.42
C ALA A 761 -13.37 -12.03 -17.29
N ASP A 762 -14.10 -12.74 -16.43
CA ASP A 762 -13.99 -14.20 -16.27
C ASP A 762 -14.58 -14.98 -17.45
N ASN A 763 -15.28 -14.29 -18.36
CA ASN A 763 -16.01 -14.88 -19.48
C ASN A 763 -15.35 -14.64 -20.85
N ILE A 764 -14.15 -14.04 -20.88
CA ILE A 764 -13.35 -13.84 -22.09
C ILE A 764 -12.59 -15.13 -22.43
N TYR A 765 -12.80 -15.71 -23.62
CA TYR A 765 -11.92 -16.76 -24.15
C TYR A 765 -10.70 -16.22 -24.89
N GLN A 766 -10.91 -15.19 -25.71
CA GLN A 766 -9.89 -14.59 -26.59
C GLN A 766 -10.19 -13.09 -26.75
N VAL A 767 -9.15 -12.29 -26.99
CA VAL A 767 -9.25 -10.89 -27.43
C VAL A 767 -8.33 -10.61 -28.59
N ARG A 768 -8.70 -9.60 -29.39
CA ARG A 768 -7.88 -8.99 -30.44
C ARG A 768 -7.48 -7.59 -30.00
N VAL A 769 -6.19 -7.27 -30.08
CA VAL A 769 -5.57 -6.13 -29.41
C VAL A 769 -4.56 -5.46 -30.32
N VAL A 770 -4.58 -4.14 -30.40
CA VAL A 770 -3.58 -3.34 -31.13
C VAL A 770 -2.63 -2.67 -30.13
N THR A 771 -1.33 -2.95 -30.22
CA THR A 771 -0.30 -2.37 -29.32
C THR A 771 0.07 -0.94 -29.73
N THR A 772 0.76 -0.17 -28.88
CA THR A 772 1.25 1.18 -29.26
C THR A 772 2.39 1.15 -30.28
N GLN A 773 2.88 -0.03 -30.68
CA GLN A 773 3.79 -0.24 -31.81
C GLN A 773 3.04 -0.53 -33.14
N GLY A 774 1.71 -0.61 -33.12
CA GLY A 774 0.89 -0.97 -34.28
C GLY A 774 0.81 -2.47 -34.58
N HIS A 775 1.18 -3.35 -33.63
CA HIS A 775 1.00 -4.79 -33.81
C HIS A 775 -0.43 -5.20 -33.49
N ILE A 776 -1.12 -5.85 -34.43
CA ILE A 776 -2.42 -6.49 -34.22
C ILE A 776 -2.15 -7.90 -33.68
N LEU A 777 -2.51 -8.15 -32.43
CA LEU A 777 -2.26 -9.40 -31.70
C LEU A 777 -3.56 -10.10 -31.33
N THR A 778 -3.55 -11.43 -31.36
CA THR A 778 -4.54 -12.27 -30.69
C THR A 778 -3.97 -12.70 -29.34
N ALA A 779 -4.78 -12.58 -28.28
CA ALA A 779 -4.44 -13.09 -26.95
C ALA A 779 -5.53 -14.06 -26.46
N ASP A 780 -5.11 -15.29 -26.19
CA ASP A 780 -5.97 -16.43 -25.84
C ASP A 780 -5.23 -17.36 -24.85
N ALA A 781 -5.68 -18.61 -24.71
CA ALA A 781 -5.06 -19.58 -23.80
C ALA A 781 -3.74 -20.19 -24.30
N THR A 782 -3.32 -19.96 -25.56
CA THR A 782 -2.09 -20.51 -26.16
C THR A 782 -1.09 -19.44 -26.65
N GLN A 783 -1.55 -18.21 -26.94
CA GLN A 783 -0.71 -17.09 -27.38
C GLN A 783 -1.01 -15.81 -26.60
N ASN A 784 0.02 -14.99 -26.35
CA ASN A 784 -0.06 -13.72 -25.59
C ASN A 784 -0.83 -13.84 -24.27
N GLN A 785 -0.67 -14.97 -23.57
CA GLN A 785 -1.39 -15.31 -22.32
C GLN A 785 -1.27 -14.25 -21.23
N ASP A 786 -0.15 -13.51 -21.20
CA ASP A 786 0.10 -12.42 -20.25
C ASP A 786 -0.75 -11.17 -20.55
N LEU A 787 -0.98 -10.88 -21.84
CA LEU A 787 -1.88 -9.84 -22.31
C LEU A 787 -3.35 -10.19 -22.05
N LEU A 788 -3.76 -11.45 -22.32
CA LEU A 788 -5.11 -11.92 -21.96
C LEU A 788 -5.34 -11.82 -20.45
N TRP A 789 -4.39 -12.30 -19.64
CA TRP A 789 -4.48 -12.24 -18.18
C TRP A 789 -4.64 -10.79 -17.70
N ALA A 790 -3.87 -9.84 -18.24
CA ALA A 790 -3.99 -8.42 -17.90
C ALA A 790 -5.32 -7.80 -18.37
N ILE A 791 -5.82 -8.17 -19.55
CA ILE A 791 -7.12 -7.68 -20.07
C ILE A 791 -8.31 -8.23 -19.29
N ARG A 792 -8.20 -9.44 -18.71
CA ARG A 792 -9.20 -10.00 -17.78
C ARG A 792 -9.12 -9.34 -16.38
N GLY A 793 -9.36 -8.03 -16.30
CA GLY A 793 -9.57 -7.28 -15.04
C GLY A 793 -8.43 -6.35 -14.59
N GLY A 794 -7.36 -6.17 -15.36
CA GLY A 794 -6.24 -5.28 -15.04
C GLY A 794 -6.44 -3.80 -15.45
N GLY A 795 -7.66 -3.40 -15.83
CA GLY A 795 -8.02 -2.02 -16.17
C GLY A 795 -7.82 -1.65 -17.63
N ALA A 796 -8.76 -0.87 -18.16
CA ALA A 796 -8.85 -0.54 -19.59
C ALA A 796 -7.83 0.50 -20.06
N GLY A 797 -7.45 0.43 -21.34
CA GLY A 797 -6.65 1.48 -22.00
C GLY A 797 -5.22 1.56 -21.46
N GLN A 798 -4.59 0.41 -21.20
CA GLN A 798 -3.25 0.33 -20.60
C GLN A 798 -2.27 -0.61 -21.32
N TYR A 799 -2.77 -1.70 -21.91
CA TYR A 799 -1.96 -2.78 -22.49
C TYR A 799 -2.07 -2.86 -24.03
N GLY A 800 -2.74 -1.88 -24.63
CA GLY A 800 -3.17 -1.87 -26.03
C GLY A 800 -4.65 -1.46 -26.17
N ILE A 801 -5.11 -1.37 -27.40
CA ILE A 801 -6.49 -1.07 -27.77
C ILE A 801 -7.17 -2.39 -28.10
N VAL A 802 -8.07 -2.86 -27.23
CA VAL A 802 -8.87 -4.07 -27.51
C VAL A 802 -9.94 -3.73 -28.56
N THR A 803 -9.94 -4.47 -29.67
CA THR A 803 -10.83 -4.25 -30.82
C THR A 803 -11.97 -5.28 -30.89
N GLU A 804 -11.76 -6.47 -30.34
CA GLU A 804 -12.73 -7.58 -30.36
C GLU A 804 -12.54 -8.50 -29.15
N TYR A 805 -13.66 -9.04 -28.66
CA TYR A 805 -13.73 -10.06 -27.63
C TYR A 805 -14.41 -11.31 -28.18
N VAL A 806 -13.96 -12.49 -27.77
CA VAL A 806 -14.73 -13.73 -27.83
C VAL A 806 -15.25 -14.00 -26.43
N LEU A 807 -16.54 -13.76 -26.22
CA LEU A 807 -17.21 -13.87 -24.92
C LEU A 807 -18.00 -15.18 -24.85
N LYS A 808 -17.88 -15.91 -23.75
CA LYS A 808 -18.73 -17.07 -23.47
C LYS A 808 -20.20 -16.64 -23.37
N ALA A 809 -21.08 -17.41 -24.00
CA ALA A 809 -22.52 -17.20 -23.97
C ALA A 809 -23.24 -18.42 -23.37
N TYR A 810 -24.34 -18.16 -22.67
CA TYR A 810 -25.12 -19.12 -21.89
C TYR A 810 -26.57 -19.14 -22.38
N PRO A 811 -27.32 -20.25 -22.21
CA PRO A 811 -28.76 -20.26 -22.49
C PRO A 811 -29.48 -19.17 -21.69
N ALA A 812 -30.38 -18.43 -22.33
CA ALA A 812 -31.08 -17.32 -21.70
C ALA A 812 -32.05 -17.82 -20.61
N PRO A 813 -31.90 -17.40 -19.33
CA PRO A 813 -32.76 -17.87 -18.26
C PRO A 813 -34.14 -17.18 -18.26
N SER A 814 -35.10 -17.77 -17.55
CA SER A 814 -36.23 -17.01 -17.00
C SER A 814 -35.79 -16.27 -15.73
N VAL A 815 -36.49 -15.18 -15.38
CA VAL A 815 -36.12 -14.33 -14.23
C VAL A 815 -37.34 -14.08 -13.34
N ILE A 816 -37.19 -14.27 -12.05
CA ILE A 816 -38.12 -13.76 -11.03
C ILE A 816 -37.49 -12.53 -10.41
N GLU A 817 -38.21 -11.40 -10.40
CA GLU A 817 -37.84 -10.19 -9.66
C GLU A 817 -38.79 -10.01 -8.48
N THR A 818 -38.26 -9.76 -7.29
CA THR A 818 -39.04 -9.46 -6.08
C THR A 818 -38.22 -8.55 -5.16
N GLY A 819 -38.75 -8.14 -4.02
CA GLY A 819 -38.02 -7.24 -3.12
C GLY A 819 -38.82 -6.74 -1.93
N PHE A 820 -38.26 -5.78 -1.22
CA PHE A 820 -38.95 -5.04 -0.17
C PHE A 820 -38.30 -3.67 0.11
N ALA A 821 -39.11 -2.75 0.65
CA ALA A 821 -38.65 -1.50 1.20
C ALA A 821 -38.68 -1.53 2.74
N ILE A 822 -37.69 -0.91 3.39
CA ILE A 822 -37.64 -0.67 4.84
C ILE A 822 -37.54 0.84 5.06
N SER A 823 -38.32 1.41 5.98
CA SER A 823 -38.29 2.84 6.31
C SER A 823 -38.71 3.12 7.77
N PRO A 824 -38.32 4.27 8.36
CA PRO A 824 -38.71 4.60 9.73
C PRO A 824 -40.18 5.00 9.78
N ARG A 825 -40.93 4.48 10.76
CA ARG A 825 -42.33 4.85 10.96
C ARG A 825 -42.43 6.01 11.93
N GLY A 826 -42.40 7.23 11.38
CA GLY A 826 -42.45 8.48 12.13
C GLY A 826 -41.07 8.96 12.61
N ASN A 827 -41.05 10.18 13.14
CA ASN A 827 -39.82 10.97 13.32
C ASN A 827 -39.25 10.84 14.74
N THR A 828 -38.97 9.61 15.18
CA THR A 828 -38.45 9.33 16.54
C THR A 828 -37.09 8.64 16.49
N SER A 829 -36.25 8.86 17.50
CA SER A 829 -34.95 8.19 17.62
C SER A 829 -35.06 6.66 17.66
N ALA A 830 -36.18 6.12 18.19
CA ALA A 830 -36.46 4.68 18.19
C ALA A 830 -36.70 4.16 16.76
N ALA A 831 -37.51 4.85 15.96
CA ALA A 831 -37.71 4.53 14.54
C ALA A 831 -36.41 4.64 13.73
N TYR A 832 -35.60 5.66 14.00
CA TYR A 832 -34.32 5.85 13.33
C TYR A 832 -33.33 4.71 13.66
N GLU A 833 -33.13 4.36 14.93
CA GLU A 833 -32.27 3.24 15.32
C GLU A 833 -32.81 1.89 14.84
N ALA A 834 -34.13 1.69 14.78
CA ALA A 834 -34.73 0.48 14.21
C ALA A 834 -34.33 0.27 12.73
N THR A 835 -34.24 1.34 11.92
CA THR A 835 -33.78 1.23 10.53
C THR A 835 -32.30 0.85 10.41
N TRP A 836 -31.43 1.32 11.33
CA TRP A 836 -30.03 0.92 11.38
C TRP A 836 -29.84 -0.54 11.83
N ASN A 837 -30.64 -0.99 12.80
CA ASN A 837 -30.68 -2.39 13.23
C ASN A 837 -31.13 -3.29 12.08
N ALA A 838 -32.24 -2.94 11.40
CA ALA A 838 -32.76 -3.66 10.23
C ALA A 838 -31.73 -3.75 9.10
N PHE A 839 -31.05 -2.64 8.76
CA PHE A 839 -29.99 -2.64 7.75
C PHE A 839 -28.82 -3.56 8.12
N SER A 840 -28.42 -3.54 9.39
CA SER A 840 -27.31 -4.36 9.86
C SER A 840 -27.61 -5.85 9.81
N GLU A 841 -28.83 -6.29 10.11
CA GLU A 841 -29.19 -7.71 9.96
C GLU A 841 -29.39 -8.08 8.49
N LEU A 842 -30.04 -7.24 7.68
CA LEU A 842 -30.17 -7.45 6.24
C LEU A 842 -28.80 -7.70 5.58
N LEU A 843 -27.82 -6.82 5.80
CA LEU A 843 -26.49 -6.93 5.21
C LEU A 843 -25.75 -8.21 5.61
N ARG A 844 -26.04 -8.75 6.81
CA ARG A 844 -25.48 -10.01 7.31
C ARG A 844 -26.10 -11.23 6.64
N LEU A 845 -27.34 -11.13 6.18
CA LEU A 845 -28.08 -12.19 5.48
C LEU A 845 -27.79 -12.23 3.98
N LEU A 846 -27.41 -11.11 3.35
CA LEU A 846 -27.19 -11.06 1.90
C LEU A 846 -26.24 -12.17 1.38
N PRO A 847 -25.11 -12.51 2.03
CA PRO A 847 -24.26 -13.61 1.57
C PRO A 847 -24.98 -14.98 1.54
N ASP A 848 -25.80 -15.29 2.54
CA ASP A 848 -26.57 -16.55 2.59
C ASP A 848 -27.69 -16.57 1.54
N LEU A 849 -28.33 -15.43 1.29
CA LEU A 849 -29.34 -15.27 0.24
C LEU A 849 -28.72 -15.41 -1.17
N MET A 850 -27.48 -14.95 -1.35
CA MET A 850 -26.73 -15.12 -2.59
C MET A 850 -26.32 -16.58 -2.83
N ASP A 851 -25.87 -17.29 -1.80
CA ASP A 851 -25.60 -18.73 -1.89
C ASP A 851 -26.89 -19.54 -2.13
N ALA A 852 -28.05 -19.05 -1.66
CA ALA A 852 -29.38 -19.59 -2.00
C ALA A 852 -29.89 -19.21 -3.41
N GLY A 853 -29.07 -18.52 -4.21
CA GLY A 853 -29.32 -18.22 -5.62
C GLY A 853 -30.02 -16.89 -5.92
N LEU A 854 -29.97 -15.90 -5.01
CA LEU A 854 -30.44 -14.54 -5.30
C LEU A 854 -29.29 -13.63 -5.79
N ALA A 855 -29.50 -12.98 -6.93
CA ALA A 855 -28.78 -11.75 -7.31
C ALA A 855 -29.62 -10.53 -6.88
N GLY A 856 -29.13 -9.30 -7.12
CA GLY A 856 -29.91 -8.10 -6.83
C GLY A 856 -29.08 -6.85 -6.55
N ALA A 857 -29.75 -5.83 -6.01
CA ALA A 857 -29.11 -4.63 -5.47
C ALA A 857 -29.98 -4.00 -4.38
N ALA A 858 -29.34 -3.35 -3.40
CA ALA A 858 -29.99 -2.46 -2.45
C ALA A 858 -29.58 -1.01 -2.70
N VAL A 859 -30.54 -0.09 -2.60
CA VAL A 859 -30.30 1.36 -2.53
C VAL A 859 -30.68 1.82 -1.13
N VAL A 860 -29.77 2.54 -0.46
CA VAL A 860 -29.98 3.06 0.90
C VAL A 860 -29.79 4.57 0.89
N GLN A 861 -30.76 5.29 1.43
CA GLN A 861 -30.77 6.76 1.47
C GLN A 861 -31.20 7.24 2.86
N GLY A 862 -30.65 8.37 3.32
CA GLY A 862 -30.93 8.95 4.63
C GLY A 862 -29.65 9.45 5.31
N ASN A 863 -29.70 9.75 6.60
CA ASN A 863 -28.54 10.25 7.32
C ASN A 863 -28.38 9.62 8.72
N HIS A 864 -27.16 9.69 9.25
CA HIS A 864 -26.76 9.06 10.50
C HIS A 864 -27.52 9.53 11.76
N LYS A 865 -28.27 10.65 11.69
CA LYS A 865 -29.12 11.19 12.78
C LYS A 865 -30.60 10.83 12.62
N ALA A 866 -31.10 10.78 11.38
CA ALA A 866 -32.52 10.73 11.04
C ALA A 866 -32.99 9.37 10.46
N GLY A 867 -32.17 8.33 10.62
CA GLY A 867 -32.47 7.00 10.08
C GLY A 867 -32.31 6.92 8.56
N ILE A 868 -32.73 5.79 8.00
CA ILE A 868 -32.54 5.44 6.59
C ILE A 868 -33.77 4.75 6.00
N SER A 869 -33.98 4.97 4.71
CA SER A 869 -34.83 4.14 3.87
C SER A 869 -33.95 3.21 3.02
N ILE A 870 -34.38 1.96 2.90
CA ILE A 870 -33.72 0.89 2.15
C ILE A 870 -34.72 0.40 1.10
N SER A 871 -34.29 0.27 -0.15
CA SER A 871 -35.00 -0.49 -1.18
C SER A 871 -34.12 -1.65 -1.61
N GLN A 872 -34.57 -2.89 -1.34
CA GLN A 872 -33.86 -4.12 -1.69
C GLN A 872 -34.60 -4.82 -2.84
N GLY A 873 -33.97 -4.85 -4.02
CA GLY A 873 -34.40 -5.69 -5.14
C GLY A 873 -33.62 -7.01 -5.18
N PHE A 874 -34.30 -8.10 -5.53
CA PHE A 874 -33.73 -9.42 -5.74
C PHE A 874 -34.13 -9.98 -7.11
N TYR A 875 -33.20 -10.69 -7.74
CA TYR A 875 -33.40 -11.43 -8.98
C TYR A 875 -33.05 -12.90 -8.77
N ALA A 876 -33.83 -13.82 -9.33
CA ALA A 876 -33.51 -15.25 -9.34
C ALA A 876 -33.66 -15.83 -10.74
N PHE A 877 -32.62 -16.52 -11.20
CA PHE A 877 -32.56 -17.10 -12.55
C PHE A 877 -33.02 -18.56 -12.53
N ASN A 878 -33.93 -18.93 -13.44
CA ASN A 878 -34.50 -20.29 -13.56
C ASN A 878 -35.12 -20.86 -12.27
N LYS A 879 -35.49 -20.00 -11.31
CA LYS A 879 -36.09 -20.37 -10.01
C LYS A 879 -37.62 -20.20 -10.09
N SER A 880 -38.38 -20.96 -9.30
CA SER A 880 -39.83 -20.73 -9.21
C SER A 880 -40.15 -19.48 -8.40
N GLN A 881 -41.29 -18.85 -8.72
CA GLN A 881 -41.79 -17.66 -8.03
C GLN A 881 -41.83 -17.88 -6.50
N THR A 882 -42.56 -18.89 -6.03
CA THR A 882 -42.70 -19.21 -4.60
C THR A 882 -41.37 -19.51 -3.91
N ALA A 883 -40.42 -20.16 -4.58
CA ALA A 883 -39.10 -20.44 -4.00
C ALA A 883 -38.18 -19.20 -3.98
N THR A 884 -38.56 -18.11 -4.64
CA THR A 884 -37.88 -16.81 -4.59
C THR A 884 -38.54 -15.93 -3.53
N GLU A 885 -39.87 -15.88 -3.52
CA GLU A 885 -40.68 -15.21 -2.51
C GLU A 885 -40.40 -15.72 -1.09
N ASN A 886 -40.28 -17.03 -0.90
CA ASN A 886 -39.93 -17.61 0.41
C ASN A 886 -38.54 -17.15 0.93
N LEU A 887 -37.58 -16.87 0.05
CA LEU A 887 -36.27 -16.35 0.44
C LEU A 887 -36.33 -14.86 0.79
N ALA A 888 -37.10 -14.07 0.04
CA ALA A 888 -37.35 -12.67 0.37
C ALA A 888 -38.14 -12.53 1.69
N GLN A 889 -39.16 -13.37 1.89
CA GLN A 889 -39.95 -13.41 3.13
C GLN A 889 -39.11 -13.85 4.33
N MET A 890 -38.23 -14.86 4.18
CA MET A 890 -37.27 -15.23 5.22
C MET A 890 -36.39 -14.04 5.67
N ALA A 891 -35.99 -13.17 4.74
CA ALA A 891 -35.23 -11.97 5.06
C ALA A 891 -36.10 -10.91 5.79
N ILE A 892 -37.36 -10.72 5.37
CA ILE A 892 -38.34 -9.85 6.03
C ILE A 892 -38.61 -10.32 7.46
N ASP A 893 -38.96 -11.60 7.64
CA ASP A 893 -39.25 -12.22 8.94
C ASP A 893 -38.06 -12.10 9.88
N ARG A 894 -36.84 -12.30 9.35
CA ARG A 894 -35.61 -12.21 10.13
C ARG A 894 -35.28 -10.78 10.54
N VAL A 895 -35.48 -9.80 9.66
CA VAL A 895 -35.37 -8.36 10.00
C VAL A 895 -36.40 -7.99 11.07
N HIS A 896 -37.67 -8.37 10.90
CA HIS A 896 -38.73 -8.11 11.87
C HIS A 896 -38.39 -8.69 13.24
N ALA A 897 -38.07 -9.98 13.30
CA ALA A 897 -37.69 -10.67 14.54
C ALA A 897 -36.47 -10.04 15.21
N PHE A 898 -35.47 -9.61 14.42
CA PHE A 898 -34.32 -8.88 14.96
C PHE A 898 -34.71 -7.53 15.58
N THR A 899 -35.61 -6.78 14.94
CA THR A 899 -36.10 -5.48 15.43
C THR A 899 -37.23 -5.56 16.46
N GLY A 900 -37.58 -6.75 16.94
CA GLY A 900 -38.60 -6.95 17.98
C GLY A 900 -40.05 -6.82 17.49
N ASN A 901 -40.31 -6.98 16.18
CA ASN A 901 -41.64 -6.92 15.54
C ASN A 901 -42.44 -5.60 15.75
N ASP A 902 -41.81 -4.51 16.21
CA ASP A 902 -42.52 -3.25 16.48
C ASP A 902 -42.84 -2.48 15.19
N SER A 903 -44.00 -2.81 14.61
CA SER A 903 -44.57 -2.13 13.45
C SER A 903 -44.99 -0.67 13.71
N SER A 904 -44.90 -0.14 14.94
CA SER A 904 -45.15 1.27 15.23
C SER A 904 -43.94 2.16 14.93
N ILE A 905 -42.72 1.61 14.98
CA ILE A 905 -41.45 2.33 14.74
C ILE A 905 -40.77 1.95 13.42
N LEU A 906 -41.04 0.76 12.87
CA LEU A 906 -40.45 0.29 11.60
C LEU A 906 -41.54 -0.06 10.59
N SER A 907 -41.36 0.39 9.34
CA SER A 907 -42.14 -0.06 8.19
C SER A 907 -41.30 -1.00 7.34
N VAL A 908 -41.82 -2.18 7.03
CA VAL A 908 -41.27 -3.11 6.04
C VAL A 908 -42.39 -3.48 5.08
N VAL A 909 -42.17 -3.32 3.78
CA VAL A 909 -43.20 -3.48 2.74
C VAL A 909 -42.64 -4.34 1.62
N ALA A 910 -43.19 -5.54 1.44
CA ALA A 910 -42.87 -6.40 0.31
C ALA A 910 -43.27 -5.74 -1.02
N SER A 911 -42.43 -5.90 -2.04
CA SER A 911 -42.70 -5.47 -3.41
C SER A 911 -43.46 -6.56 -4.17
N ASN A 912 -44.26 -6.17 -5.17
CA ASN A 912 -44.92 -7.13 -6.06
C ASN A 912 -43.87 -7.95 -6.84
N THR A 913 -43.96 -9.28 -6.78
CA THR A 913 -43.11 -10.17 -7.58
C THR A 913 -43.48 -10.07 -9.06
N THR A 914 -42.47 -9.84 -9.92
CA THR A 914 -42.62 -9.84 -11.38
C THR A 914 -41.96 -11.10 -11.96
N VAL A 915 -42.69 -11.80 -12.83
CA VAL A 915 -42.20 -13.00 -13.52
C VAL A 915 -41.87 -12.64 -14.96
N TYR A 916 -40.61 -12.76 -15.36
CA TYR A 916 -40.15 -12.59 -16.74
C TYR A 916 -39.88 -13.96 -17.37
N PRO A 917 -40.71 -14.42 -18.33
CA PRO A 917 -40.50 -15.70 -19.01
C PRO A 917 -39.20 -15.78 -19.82
N THR A 918 -38.56 -14.64 -20.10
CA THR A 918 -37.27 -14.55 -20.79
C THR A 918 -36.42 -13.44 -20.18
N TYR A 919 -35.09 -13.63 -20.15
CA TYR A 919 -34.12 -12.60 -19.78
C TYR A 919 -34.25 -11.32 -20.63
N LYS A 920 -34.77 -11.40 -21.86
CA LYS A 920 -35.03 -10.23 -22.70
C LYS A 920 -35.95 -9.22 -21.99
N GLY A 921 -37.13 -9.66 -21.53
CA GLY A 921 -38.10 -8.77 -20.88
C GLY A 921 -37.57 -8.17 -19.58
N PHE A 922 -36.78 -8.93 -18.83
CA PHE A 922 -36.07 -8.46 -17.63
C PHE A 922 -35.04 -7.38 -17.97
N PHE A 923 -34.18 -7.61 -18.97
CA PHE A 923 -33.15 -6.64 -19.38
C PHE A 923 -33.74 -5.36 -19.99
N GLU A 924 -34.86 -5.47 -20.72
CA GLU A 924 -35.65 -4.31 -21.18
C GLU A 924 -36.29 -3.56 -20.00
N ALA A 925 -36.82 -4.26 -18.98
CA ALA A 925 -37.37 -3.62 -17.78
C ALA A 925 -36.31 -2.88 -16.96
N LEU A 926 -35.14 -3.49 -16.73
CA LEU A 926 -33.98 -2.83 -16.07
C LEU A 926 -33.57 -1.52 -16.75
N ASN A 927 -33.81 -1.40 -18.05
CA ASN A 927 -33.39 -0.26 -18.87
C ASN A 927 -34.55 0.67 -19.27
N ALA A 928 -35.78 0.40 -18.82
CA ALA A 928 -36.99 1.14 -19.24
C ALA A 928 -36.98 2.63 -18.86
N GLY A 929 -36.24 3.01 -17.81
CA GLY A 929 -36.02 4.41 -17.42
C GLY A 929 -34.97 5.17 -18.24
N GLY A 930 -34.17 4.46 -19.05
CA GLY A 930 -33.05 5.00 -19.84
C GLY A 930 -31.84 5.47 -19.02
N SER A 931 -30.65 5.47 -19.64
CA SER A 931 -29.42 5.99 -19.01
C SER A 931 -29.37 7.51 -19.09
N ASN A 932 -30.15 8.15 -18.21
CA ASN A 932 -30.46 9.58 -18.21
C ASN A 932 -29.71 10.36 -17.09
N GLN A 933 -28.46 9.97 -16.79
CA GLN A 933 -27.65 10.52 -15.70
C GLN A 933 -26.30 11.11 -16.17
N ALA A 934 -26.11 11.29 -17.48
CA ALA A 934 -24.93 12.00 -18.01
C ALA A 934 -24.98 13.50 -17.65
N GLY A 935 -23.82 14.15 -17.66
CA GLY A 935 -23.63 15.53 -17.22
C GLY A 935 -23.63 15.74 -15.70
N ALA A 936 -24.18 14.79 -14.91
CA ALA A 936 -24.24 14.88 -13.46
C ALA A 936 -22.85 14.75 -12.80
N TYR A 937 -22.58 15.59 -11.80
CA TYR A 937 -21.34 15.52 -11.03
C TYR A 937 -21.41 14.43 -9.97
N SER A 938 -20.42 13.53 -9.98
CA SER A 938 -20.30 12.50 -8.95
C SER A 938 -18.84 12.05 -8.77
N MET A 939 -18.49 11.70 -7.55
CA MET A 939 -17.26 10.97 -7.21
C MET A 939 -17.64 9.88 -6.19
N PRO A 940 -17.92 8.64 -6.62
CA PRO A 940 -18.19 7.54 -5.70
C PRO A 940 -16.92 7.12 -4.96
N SER A 941 -17.10 6.51 -3.79
CA SER A 941 -16.06 5.74 -3.11
C SER A 941 -16.63 4.36 -2.76
N SER A 942 -15.92 3.28 -3.09
CA SER A 942 -16.45 1.92 -3.02
C SER A 942 -15.52 0.93 -2.34
N ARG A 943 -16.11 -0.17 -1.86
CA ARG A 943 -15.40 -1.26 -1.21
C ARG A 943 -16.11 -2.58 -1.44
N LEU A 944 -15.32 -3.62 -1.69
CA LEU A 944 -15.78 -4.99 -1.82
C LEU A 944 -15.90 -5.62 -0.44
N LEU A 945 -17.05 -6.21 -0.11
CA LEU A 945 -17.34 -6.81 1.20
C LEU A 945 -17.71 -8.29 1.04
N GLY A 946 -17.14 -9.15 1.87
CA GLY A 946 -17.50 -10.55 2.02
C GLY A 946 -18.13 -10.84 3.40
N ARG A 947 -18.16 -12.13 3.76
CA ARG A 947 -18.70 -12.61 5.06
C ARG A 947 -17.91 -12.07 6.26
N ARG A 948 -16.59 -11.91 6.12
CA ARG A 948 -15.71 -11.26 7.10
C ARG A 948 -16.14 -9.85 7.45
N GLU A 949 -16.50 -9.06 6.45
CA GLU A 949 -16.88 -7.66 6.59
C GLU A 949 -18.35 -7.47 7.00
N THR A 950 -19.17 -8.52 6.98
CA THR A 950 -20.63 -8.46 7.19
C THR A 950 -21.10 -9.35 8.33
N SER A 951 -21.22 -10.66 8.10
CA SER A 951 -21.73 -11.66 9.05
C SER A 951 -20.79 -11.96 10.23
N GLU A 952 -19.47 -11.82 10.04
CA GLU A 952 -18.46 -12.22 11.03
C GLU A 952 -18.01 -11.10 11.99
N ILE A 953 -18.27 -9.82 11.67
CA ILE A 953 -18.08 -8.72 12.63
C ILE A 953 -19.26 -8.58 13.60
N SER A 954 -19.00 -8.00 14.78
CA SER A 954 -20.05 -7.70 15.75
C SER A 954 -20.99 -6.60 15.24
N GLN A 955 -22.29 -6.77 15.46
CA GLN A 955 -23.33 -5.89 14.92
C GLN A 955 -23.16 -4.42 15.33
N LYS A 956 -22.76 -4.15 16.59
CA LYS A 956 -22.46 -2.79 17.07
C LYS A 956 -21.35 -2.11 16.24
N ARG A 957 -20.35 -2.87 15.80
CA ARG A 957 -19.27 -2.38 14.93
C ARG A 957 -19.78 -2.17 13.51
N LEU A 958 -20.57 -3.11 12.98
CA LEU A 958 -21.23 -2.97 11.67
C LEU A 958 -22.11 -1.71 11.61
N ILE A 959 -23.03 -1.49 12.55
CA ILE A 959 -23.89 -0.30 12.62
C ILE A 959 -23.08 0.99 12.65
N SER A 960 -21.96 1.02 13.38
CA SER A 960 -21.06 2.18 13.40
C SER A 960 -20.48 2.49 12.02
N TYR A 961 -20.09 1.45 11.27
CA TYR A 961 -19.62 1.61 9.89
C TYR A 961 -20.72 2.00 8.91
N LEU A 962 -21.92 1.42 9.02
CA LEU A 962 -23.06 1.78 8.17
C LEU A 962 -23.48 3.25 8.35
N LYS A 963 -23.48 3.75 9.59
CA LYS A 963 -23.72 5.17 9.88
C LYS A 963 -22.65 6.07 9.23
N ARG A 964 -21.37 5.73 9.39
CA ARG A 964 -20.23 6.48 8.80
C ARG A 964 -20.21 6.44 7.26
N MET A 965 -20.66 5.34 6.67
CA MET A 965 -20.74 5.14 5.21
C MET A 965 -21.76 6.09 4.55
N LEU A 966 -22.83 6.42 5.28
CA LEU A 966 -23.92 7.31 4.86
C LEU A 966 -23.82 8.73 5.46
N THR A 967 -22.81 9.02 6.28
CA THR A 967 -22.46 10.40 6.63
C THR A 967 -22.05 11.17 5.37
N ASN A 968 -22.86 12.15 4.95
CA ASN A 968 -22.51 13.11 3.92
C ASN A 968 -21.39 14.06 4.43
N SER A 969 -20.63 14.65 3.51
CA SER A 969 -19.69 15.76 3.80
C SER A 969 -20.41 17.02 4.30
N ASP A 970 -21.67 17.21 3.90
CA ASP A 970 -22.60 18.15 4.55
C ASP A 970 -23.18 17.49 5.83
N PRO A 971 -23.03 18.10 7.03
CA PRO A 971 -23.56 17.55 8.28
C PRO A 971 -25.08 17.35 8.33
N GLU A 972 -25.86 18.11 7.55
CA GLU A 972 -27.33 17.97 7.45
C GLU A 972 -27.77 17.29 6.13
N GLY A 973 -26.83 17.06 5.21
CA GLY A 973 -27.07 16.39 3.94
C GLY A 973 -27.46 14.92 4.10
N SER A 974 -28.38 14.46 3.24
CA SER A 974 -28.67 13.03 3.08
C SER A 974 -27.52 12.33 2.36
N GLY A 975 -27.19 11.11 2.79
CA GLY A 975 -26.29 10.21 2.08
C GLY A 975 -27.06 9.27 1.14
N MET A 976 -26.34 8.72 0.16
CA MET A 976 -26.80 7.60 -0.65
C MET A 976 -25.70 6.54 -0.75
N VAL A 977 -26.12 5.28 -0.67
CA VAL A 977 -25.29 4.09 -0.88
C VAL A 977 -26.02 3.12 -1.81
N VAL A 978 -25.28 2.48 -2.69
CA VAL A 978 -25.75 1.37 -3.52
C VAL A 978 -24.92 0.13 -3.18
N ILE A 979 -25.58 -0.99 -2.91
CA ILE A 979 -24.96 -2.28 -2.59
C ILE A 979 -25.42 -3.28 -3.66
N GLY A 980 -24.51 -3.66 -4.56
CA GLY A 980 -24.79 -4.66 -5.58
C GLY A 980 -24.41 -6.07 -5.13
N LEU A 981 -25.25 -7.05 -5.44
CA LEU A 981 -25.07 -8.47 -5.12
C LEU A 981 -24.46 -9.22 -6.32
N GLN A 982 -23.33 -8.72 -6.84
CA GLN A 982 -22.66 -9.30 -8.03
C GLN A 982 -21.46 -10.22 -7.70
N GLY A 983 -21.08 -10.33 -6.44
CA GLY A 983 -20.08 -11.30 -5.96
C GLY A 983 -20.66 -12.71 -5.77
N GLY A 984 -20.13 -13.46 -4.81
CA GLY A 984 -20.66 -14.75 -4.39
C GLY A 984 -20.22 -15.93 -5.27
N PRO A 985 -21.08 -16.95 -5.48
CA PRO A 985 -20.71 -18.21 -6.12
C PRO A 985 -20.04 -18.08 -7.51
N GLY A 986 -20.52 -17.21 -8.39
CA GLY A 986 -19.99 -17.04 -9.75
C GLY A 986 -18.51 -16.64 -9.78
N PRO A 987 -18.13 -15.48 -9.19
CA PRO A 987 -16.73 -15.05 -9.16
C PRO A 987 -15.87 -15.97 -8.30
N ALA A 988 -16.39 -16.55 -7.22
CA ALA A 988 -15.66 -17.49 -6.36
C ALA A 988 -15.29 -18.79 -7.09
N ASN A 989 -16.23 -19.38 -7.84
CA ASN A 989 -16.07 -20.68 -8.51
C ASN A 989 -15.49 -20.59 -9.93
N THR A 990 -15.07 -19.40 -10.39
CA THR A 990 -14.45 -19.24 -11.72
C THR A 990 -13.22 -20.14 -11.87
N PRO A 991 -13.14 -21.03 -12.89
CA PRO A 991 -12.02 -21.94 -13.08
C PRO A 991 -10.68 -21.19 -13.26
N ARG A 992 -9.58 -21.73 -12.69
CA ARG A 992 -8.25 -21.07 -12.73
C ARG A 992 -7.74 -20.71 -14.14
N SER A 993 -8.16 -21.44 -15.19
CA SER A 993 -7.84 -21.13 -16.60
C SER A 993 -8.60 -19.92 -17.16
N MET A 994 -9.74 -19.56 -16.56
CA MET A 994 -10.53 -18.39 -16.91
C MET A 994 -10.20 -17.16 -16.06
N GLN A 995 -9.57 -17.36 -14.89
CA GLN A 995 -9.16 -16.25 -14.02
C GLN A 995 -8.13 -15.33 -14.70
N GLY A 996 -8.25 -14.03 -14.43
CA GLY A 996 -7.37 -12.97 -14.93
C GLY A 996 -6.62 -12.19 -13.85
N ALA A 997 -6.31 -10.94 -14.15
CA ALA A 997 -5.72 -9.96 -13.24
C ALA A 997 -6.74 -9.18 -12.39
N LEU A 998 -8.02 -9.57 -12.44
CA LEU A 998 -9.04 -9.18 -11.46
C LEU A 998 -8.49 -9.18 -10.02
N LEU A 999 -8.74 -8.10 -9.29
CA LEU A 999 -8.40 -7.97 -7.87
C LEU A 999 -8.83 -9.23 -7.08
N PRO A 1000 -7.91 -9.96 -6.40
CA PRO A 1000 -8.21 -11.26 -5.80
C PRO A 1000 -9.38 -11.27 -4.80
N ALA A 1001 -9.66 -10.15 -4.15
CA ALA A 1001 -10.79 -9.98 -3.24
C ALA A 1001 -12.14 -10.36 -3.86
N TRP A 1002 -12.32 -10.20 -5.18
CA TRP A 1002 -13.53 -10.63 -5.89
C TRP A 1002 -13.86 -12.12 -5.71
N ARG A 1003 -12.88 -12.98 -5.41
CA ARG A 1003 -13.09 -14.42 -5.17
C ARG A 1003 -13.69 -14.75 -3.79
N SER A 1004 -13.76 -13.78 -2.88
CA SER A 1004 -14.41 -13.88 -1.56
C SER A 1004 -15.45 -12.78 -1.29
N THR A 1005 -15.64 -11.87 -2.25
CA THR A 1005 -16.61 -10.78 -2.18
C THR A 1005 -18.00 -11.30 -2.46
N TYR A 1006 -18.99 -10.78 -1.75
CA TYR A 1006 -20.42 -10.94 -2.08
C TYR A 1006 -21.00 -9.61 -2.55
N LEU A 1007 -20.66 -8.53 -1.84
CA LEU A 1007 -21.27 -7.22 -2.04
C LEU A 1007 -20.27 -6.22 -2.63
N HIS A 1008 -20.65 -5.57 -3.73
CA HIS A 1008 -19.98 -4.36 -4.19
C HIS A 1008 -20.71 -3.14 -3.62
N THR A 1009 -20.09 -2.47 -2.64
CA THR A 1009 -20.70 -1.36 -1.91
C THR A 1009 -20.12 -0.03 -2.37
N MET A 1010 -20.97 0.88 -2.86
CA MET A 1010 -20.63 2.22 -3.34
C MET A 1010 -21.29 3.28 -2.47
N SER A 1011 -20.53 4.24 -1.95
CA SER A 1011 -21.04 5.45 -1.30
C SER A 1011 -20.97 6.64 -2.25
N TYR A 1012 -22.12 7.29 -2.43
CA TYR A 1012 -22.29 8.55 -3.17
C TYR A 1012 -22.51 9.73 -2.20
N SER A 1013 -22.17 9.54 -0.92
CA SER A 1013 -22.41 10.51 0.16
C SER A 1013 -21.31 11.60 0.21
N LEU A 1014 -21.14 12.32 -0.89
CA LEU A 1014 -20.24 13.45 -1.08
C LEU A 1014 -20.96 14.56 -1.85
N THR A 1015 -21.06 15.75 -1.24
CA THR A 1015 -21.50 16.97 -1.93
C THR A 1015 -20.28 17.67 -2.53
N LEU A 1016 -20.21 17.71 -3.87
CA LEU A 1016 -19.15 18.40 -4.59
C LEU A 1016 -19.38 19.91 -4.62
N ASP A 1017 -18.33 20.69 -4.38
CA ASP A 1017 -18.38 22.15 -4.42
C ASP A 1017 -18.34 22.65 -5.86
N THR A 1018 -19.48 23.10 -6.37
CA THR A 1018 -19.63 23.60 -7.74
C THR A 1018 -19.36 25.10 -7.89
N THR A 1019 -18.83 25.78 -6.85
CA THR A 1019 -18.43 27.19 -6.92
C THR A 1019 -16.98 27.38 -7.35
N LEU A 1020 -16.17 26.31 -7.25
CA LEU A 1020 -14.76 26.26 -7.60
C LEU A 1020 -14.54 25.93 -9.09
N THR A 1021 -13.29 26.01 -9.57
CA THR A 1021 -12.94 25.46 -10.89
C THR A 1021 -13.03 23.93 -10.88
N PRO A 1022 -13.21 23.26 -12.04
CA PRO A 1022 -13.38 21.81 -12.10
C PRO A 1022 -12.22 21.03 -11.48
N ALA A 1023 -10.98 21.50 -11.66
CA ALA A 1023 -9.79 20.92 -11.05
C ALA A 1023 -9.80 21.06 -9.51
N GLU A 1024 -10.20 22.22 -8.98
CA GLU A 1024 -10.34 22.45 -7.55
C GLU A 1024 -11.51 21.66 -6.94
N THR A 1025 -12.65 21.54 -7.63
CA THR A 1025 -13.78 20.69 -7.24
C THR A 1025 -13.34 19.24 -7.09
N LEU A 1026 -12.65 18.69 -8.08
CA LEU A 1026 -12.11 17.33 -8.05
C LEU A 1026 -11.05 17.16 -6.95
N ALA A 1027 -10.13 18.11 -6.80
CA ALA A 1027 -9.09 18.07 -5.77
C ALA A 1027 -9.66 18.19 -4.35
N LYS A 1028 -10.74 18.97 -4.15
CA LYS A 1028 -11.47 19.05 -2.88
C LYS A 1028 -12.23 17.75 -2.60
N GLY A 1029 -13.01 17.26 -3.56
CA GLY A 1029 -13.75 16.00 -3.44
C GLY A 1029 -12.84 14.81 -3.15
N ALA A 1030 -11.67 14.76 -3.78
CA ALA A 1030 -10.61 13.78 -3.50
C ALA A 1030 -10.14 13.84 -2.03
N ARG A 1031 -9.84 15.03 -1.49
CA ARG A 1031 -9.48 15.20 -0.07
C ARG A 1031 -10.62 14.76 0.85
N ASP A 1032 -11.84 15.23 0.60
CA ASP A 1032 -13.01 14.94 1.43
C ASP A 1032 -13.35 13.43 1.47
N LEU A 1033 -13.20 12.71 0.35
CA LEU A 1033 -13.32 11.24 0.30
C LEU A 1033 -12.16 10.54 1.02
N ASN A 1034 -10.92 10.97 0.75
CA ASN A 1034 -9.72 10.38 1.36
C ASN A 1034 -9.70 10.58 2.89
N ASP A 1035 -10.23 11.70 3.38
CA ASP A 1035 -10.32 12.00 4.81
C ASP A 1035 -11.54 11.38 5.52
N SER A 1036 -12.56 10.90 4.77
CA SER A 1036 -13.76 10.28 5.34
C SER A 1036 -13.97 8.82 4.91
N LYS A 1037 -14.31 8.57 3.64
CA LYS A 1037 -14.72 7.26 3.12
C LYS A 1037 -13.53 6.29 3.01
N GLU A 1038 -12.38 6.71 2.47
CA GLU A 1038 -11.23 5.81 2.35
C GLU A 1038 -10.67 5.40 3.73
N LYS A 1039 -10.69 6.30 4.72
CA LYS A 1039 -10.33 5.96 6.11
C LYS A 1039 -11.32 4.98 6.75
N LEU A 1040 -12.62 5.11 6.48
CA LEU A 1040 -13.62 4.12 6.88
C LEU A 1040 -13.32 2.75 6.24
N TRP A 1041 -13.04 2.72 4.93
CA TRP A 1041 -12.75 1.48 4.22
C TRP A 1041 -11.46 0.80 4.68
N GLN A 1042 -10.42 1.56 5.03
CA GLN A 1042 -9.19 1.04 5.63
C GLN A 1042 -9.36 0.50 7.06
N GLU A 1043 -10.47 0.82 7.74
CA GLU A 1043 -10.77 0.35 9.11
C GLU A 1043 -11.77 -0.81 9.14
N TRP A 1044 -12.75 -0.80 8.23
CA TRP A 1044 -13.78 -1.83 8.10
C TRP A 1044 -13.28 -3.02 7.25
N ALA A 1045 -12.73 -2.75 6.07
CA ALA A 1045 -12.34 -3.75 5.08
C ALA A 1045 -10.91 -3.47 4.55
N PRO A 1046 -9.88 -3.62 5.41
CA PRO A 1046 -8.51 -3.28 5.08
C PRO A 1046 -7.94 -4.12 3.93
N ASP A 1047 -8.38 -5.38 3.78
CA ASP A 1047 -7.70 -6.39 2.97
C ASP A 1047 -8.48 -6.85 1.72
N THR A 1048 -9.59 -6.18 1.39
CA THR A 1048 -10.33 -6.41 0.14
C THR A 1048 -9.86 -5.45 -0.97
N GLY A 1049 -10.42 -4.24 -1.04
CA GLY A 1049 -10.19 -3.24 -2.09
C GLY A 1049 -11.49 -2.78 -2.77
N ALA A 1050 -11.38 -2.07 -3.89
CA ALA A 1050 -12.45 -1.33 -4.54
C ALA A 1050 -12.56 -1.67 -6.04
N TYR A 1051 -13.75 -1.54 -6.63
CA TYR A 1051 -13.94 -1.79 -8.05
C TYR A 1051 -13.47 -0.57 -8.87
N MET A 1052 -12.37 -0.73 -9.61
CA MET A 1052 -11.68 0.37 -10.29
C MET A 1052 -12.49 1.19 -11.31
N ASN A 1053 -13.69 0.77 -11.68
CA ASN A 1053 -14.58 1.50 -12.59
C ASN A 1053 -15.62 2.39 -11.87
N GLU A 1054 -15.84 2.15 -10.57
CA GLU A 1054 -16.88 2.78 -9.76
C GLU A 1054 -16.34 3.09 -8.36
N ALA A 1055 -15.16 3.71 -8.32
CA ALA A 1055 -14.41 4.04 -7.10
C ALA A 1055 -13.78 5.42 -7.19
N ASN A 1056 -13.26 5.91 -6.07
CA ASN A 1056 -12.57 7.19 -5.96
C ASN A 1056 -11.28 7.16 -6.81
N PRO A 1057 -11.19 7.92 -7.91
CA PRO A 1057 -10.05 7.84 -8.83
C PRO A 1057 -8.80 8.56 -8.29
N TYR A 1058 -8.89 9.18 -7.11
CA TYR A 1058 -7.80 9.83 -6.38
C TYR A 1058 -7.51 9.14 -5.03
N ASN A 1059 -7.90 7.87 -4.86
CA ASN A 1059 -7.53 7.05 -3.71
C ASN A 1059 -5.99 6.87 -3.68
N PRO A 1060 -5.26 7.34 -2.65
CA PRO A 1060 -3.80 7.23 -2.60
C PRO A 1060 -3.30 5.78 -2.47
N SER A 1061 -4.19 4.85 -2.12
CA SER A 1061 -3.92 3.41 -2.04
C SER A 1061 -4.35 2.63 -3.30
N PHE A 1062 -4.69 3.29 -4.41
CA PHE A 1062 -5.23 2.64 -5.62
C PHE A 1062 -4.40 1.44 -6.12
N LYS A 1063 -3.07 1.46 -5.95
CA LYS A 1063 -2.19 0.33 -6.28
C LYS A 1063 -2.62 -0.96 -5.54
N LYS A 1064 -2.89 -0.87 -4.22
CA LYS A 1064 -3.46 -1.96 -3.43
C LYS A 1064 -4.94 -2.16 -3.78
N ASP A 1065 -5.72 -1.10 -3.72
CA ASP A 1065 -7.18 -1.22 -3.68
C ASP A 1065 -7.80 -1.61 -5.03
N PHE A 1066 -7.16 -1.32 -6.18
CA PHE A 1066 -7.67 -1.71 -7.50
C PHE A 1066 -7.00 -2.96 -8.09
N TYR A 1067 -5.73 -3.21 -7.75
CA TYR A 1067 -4.91 -4.26 -8.40
C TYR A 1067 -4.25 -5.24 -7.42
N GLY A 1068 -4.15 -4.89 -6.13
CA GLY A 1068 -3.58 -5.74 -5.08
C GLY A 1068 -2.20 -6.28 -5.40
N VAL A 1069 -1.99 -7.57 -5.10
CA VAL A 1069 -0.74 -8.30 -5.35
C VAL A 1069 -0.37 -8.42 -6.85
N PHE A 1070 -1.27 -8.09 -7.77
CA PHE A 1070 -1.03 -8.20 -9.21
C PHE A 1070 -0.40 -6.94 -9.82
N TYR A 1071 -0.35 -5.81 -9.10
CA TYR A 1071 0.13 -4.51 -9.63
C TYR A 1071 1.50 -4.60 -10.33
N SER A 1072 2.51 -5.20 -9.69
CA SER A 1072 3.86 -5.30 -10.26
C SER A 1072 3.94 -6.20 -11.50
N ARG A 1073 3.10 -7.24 -11.59
CA ARG A 1073 3.01 -8.09 -12.79
C ARG A 1073 2.29 -7.37 -13.92
N LEU A 1074 1.21 -6.63 -13.62
CA LEU A 1074 0.55 -5.77 -14.59
C LEU A 1074 1.48 -4.67 -15.11
N LEU A 1075 2.35 -4.11 -14.26
CA LEU A 1075 3.32 -3.10 -14.68
C LEU A 1075 4.32 -3.67 -15.70
N ALA A 1076 4.84 -4.88 -15.47
CA ALA A 1076 5.70 -5.55 -16.44
C ALA A 1076 4.98 -5.86 -17.78
N VAL A 1077 3.69 -6.22 -17.74
CA VAL A 1077 2.88 -6.39 -18.96
C VAL A 1077 2.66 -5.05 -19.67
N LYS A 1078 2.45 -3.95 -18.93
CA LYS A 1078 2.34 -2.61 -19.50
C LYS A 1078 3.64 -2.16 -20.15
N GLU A 1079 4.79 -2.31 -19.48
CA GLU A 1079 6.10 -1.95 -20.03
C GLU A 1079 6.46 -2.79 -21.28
N LYS A 1080 5.93 -4.02 -21.40
CA LYS A 1080 6.06 -4.88 -22.59
C LYS A 1080 5.22 -4.41 -23.79
N TYR A 1081 3.95 -4.04 -23.59
CA TYR A 1081 3.01 -3.75 -24.69
C TYR A 1081 2.77 -2.24 -24.95
N ASP A 1082 3.18 -1.37 -24.04
CA ASP A 1082 3.30 0.09 -24.22
C ASP A 1082 4.62 0.63 -23.66
N PRO A 1083 5.77 0.31 -24.29
CA PRO A 1083 7.10 0.73 -23.84
C PRO A 1083 7.30 2.26 -23.88
N THR A 1084 6.50 2.96 -24.68
CA THR A 1084 6.48 4.44 -24.79
C THR A 1084 5.66 5.14 -23.71
N GLN A 1085 4.91 4.37 -22.90
CA GLN A 1085 3.96 4.90 -21.92
C GLN A 1085 3.01 5.94 -22.54
N SER A 1086 2.47 5.64 -23.73
CA SER A 1086 1.55 6.51 -24.46
C SER A 1086 0.09 6.29 -24.05
N LEU A 1087 -0.21 5.16 -23.40
CA LEU A 1087 -1.50 4.81 -22.79
C LEU A 1087 -1.50 5.16 -21.29
N TRP A 1088 -1.87 6.40 -20.98
CA TRP A 1088 -2.06 6.89 -19.61
C TRP A 1088 -3.54 7.07 -19.27
N VAL A 1089 -3.92 6.55 -18.11
CA VAL A 1089 -5.24 6.71 -17.47
C VAL A 1089 -5.05 7.03 -15.98
N LEU A 1090 -5.96 7.82 -15.40
CA LEU A 1090 -5.94 8.19 -13.99
C LEU A 1090 -6.11 6.93 -13.10
N SER A 1091 -5.27 6.80 -12.07
CA SER A 1091 -5.13 5.61 -11.21
C SER A 1091 -4.91 4.30 -12.00
N GLY A 1092 -4.26 4.42 -13.17
CA GLY A 1092 -3.75 3.31 -13.97
C GLY A 1092 -2.49 2.68 -13.38
N VAL A 1093 -2.14 1.51 -13.90
CA VAL A 1093 -0.85 0.88 -13.67
C VAL A 1093 0.25 1.78 -14.24
N GLY A 1094 1.23 2.14 -13.41
CA GLY A 1094 2.27 3.12 -13.70
C GLY A 1094 1.80 4.58 -13.87
N SER A 1095 0.53 4.92 -13.56
CA SER A 1095 0.04 6.30 -13.77
C SER A 1095 0.68 7.32 -12.84
N ASP A 1096 1.11 6.88 -11.66
CA ASP A 1096 1.79 7.65 -10.60
C ASP A 1096 3.19 8.13 -10.96
N ALA A 1097 3.80 7.60 -12.02
CA ALA A 1097 5.04 8.15 -12.61
C ALA A 1097 4.82 9.48 -13.36
N TRP A 1098 3.57 9.95 -13.44
CA TRP A 1098 3.16 11.11 -14.23
C TRP A 1098 2.24 12.03 -13.43
N ASP A 1099 2.44 13.34 -13.57
CA ASP A 1099 1.46 14.35 -13.18
C ASP A 1099 0.61 14.78 -14.39
N TYR A 1100 -0.70 14.85 -14.17
CA TYR A 1100 -1.68 15.37 -15.13
C TYR A 1100 -2.33 16.63 -14.56
N SER A 1101 -2.20 17.75 -15.28
CA SER A 1101 -2.89 19.00 -14.98
C SER A 1101 -4.15 19.11 -15.85
N LEU A 1102 -5.32 19.17 -15.22
CA LEU A 1102 -6.61 19.30 -15.92
C LEU A 1102 -6.76 20.68 -16.60
N ASP A 1103 -6.15 21.72 -16.03
CA ASP A 1103 -6.26 23.11 -16.51
C ASP A 1103 -5.34 23.42 -17.69
N THR A 1104 -4.09 22.96 -17.62
CA THR A 1104 -3.14 23.12 -18.73
C THR A 1104 -3.24 21.99 -19.76
N GLY A 1105 -3.90 20.89 -19.39
CA GLY A 1105 -3.95 19.65 -20.16
C GLY A 1105 -2.65 18.84 -20.20
N LYS A 1106 -1.56 19.35 -19.60
CA LYS A 1106 -0.23 18.72 -19.70
C LYS A 1106 -0.18 17.41 -18.91
N LEU A 1107 0.48 16.42 -19.50
CA LEU A 1107 0.83 15.14 -18.90
C LEU A 1107 2.36 15.01 -18.92
N CYS A 1108 2.98 15.08 -17.75
CA CYS A 1108 4.43 15.14 -17.60
C CYS A 1108 4.94 14.08 -16.65
N ARG A 1109 6.09 13.46 -16.93
CA ARG A 1109 6.77 12.64 -15.91
C ARG A 1109 7.09 13.51 -14.71
N ARG A 1110 6.93 12.93 -13.52
CA ARG A 1110 7.44 13.52 -12.28
C ARG A 1110 8.98 13.56 -12.33
N ILE A 1111 9.60 14.51 -11.62
CA ILE A 1111 11.05 14.65 -11.42
C ILE A 1111 11.44 14.19 -10.01
#